data_AF-A0A926E0U6-F1
#
_entry.id   AF-A0A926E0U6-F1
#
_cell.length_a   1.000
_cell.length_b   1.000
_cell.length_c   1.000
_cell.angle_alpha   90.00
_cell.angle_beta   90.00
_cell.angle_gamma   90.00
#
_symmetry.space_group_name_H-M   'P 1'
#
loop_
_entity.id
_entity.type
_entity.pdbx_description
1 polymer ?
#
loop_
_entity_poly.entity_id
_entity_poly.type
_entity_poly.pdbx_seq_one_letter_code
_entity_poly.pdbx_strand_id
1 'polypeptide(L)'
;MATINDVAKMAGVSAATVSHVVNKTRYVSPELVKRVEDAIEALEFPPNFVIKKNKAVALATNRKFVVLLASDIHNSFQLEVEEKIERGLKQRGISLISVDYGKDGAKLEIYQQLLLSSPGALGVIVFPDADETVLTKQLGKLKIPVVLVGKDIEGLGADVITSDNFGGAYKATTHLIRSGHENIALICGNRNSESNVERINGYRSALEKNNISFDPRYVVSDLTTDEQIFSALKTLLLGSNPPTAIFAANYKTIIAIFRFIDANNISCPKDLSIVGFNDFEWAALLEPHITTVAQNTDKIGEHVVEELLKHIQPSDGGTGSSKEDNRAHIVVPTELRVRASTIGIGRGPFGEKAASLDQLQLTDGEKKQIRDGKYTAAISFHYTGKAWMNLHEQGIKDVFNALGISLLAVTDAHFDPVMQSKQLNSLLSLEPDILISIPTDSVKTSAAFKKIAASKTKLVLITNVPNGLTPKDYVSCVSVNERSHGRQAGRGLGEYMRKHNLKNVGLIKHGSAYYYSTMQRDNAAEQILMEEYPELNIVGSVSFENEENAYAKTLELMKMHPEIEGLYISWEGPAMHVMNALNDLNRSDVAVVTADLEYAMALNMAKGGMVKALSAQLPYEQGMAMALAAAGSLIGKKVPSFVGIEPVYVTPENLLRAWGTVFKEDPSHQLLNALEENPNHVSAH
;
A
#
# COMPACT_ATOMS: atom_id res chain seq x y z
N MET A 1 -29.89 30.01 -2.80
CA MET A 1 -29.91 30.18 -4.26
C MET A 1 -30.83 31.33 -4.60
N ALA A 2 -30.38 32.28 -5.43
CA ALA A 2 -31.20 33.42 -5.84
C ALA A 2 -32.43 32.97 -6.63
N THR A 3 -33.57 33.60 -6.37
CA THR A 3 -34.86 33.36 -7.00
C THR A 3 -35.14 34.38 -8.10
N ILE A 4 -36.20 34.15 -8.89
CA ILE A 4 -36.61 35.12 -9.93
C ILE A 4 -36.98 36.49 -9.34
N ASN A 5 -37.46 36.51 -8.09
CA ASN A 5 -37.78 37.74 -7.37
C ASN A 5 -36.51 38.47 -6.93
N ASP A 6 -35.44 37.75 -6.59
CA ASP A 6 -34.16 38.35 -6.19
C ASP A 6 -33.50 39.04 -7.38
N VAL A 7 -33.49 38.38 -8.54
CA VAL A 7 -33.01 38.98 -9.80
C VAL A 7 -33.86 40.17 -10.21
N ALA A 8 -35.18 40.11 -10.03
CA ALA A 8 -36.09 41.20 -10.33
C ALA A 8 -35.80 42.44 -9.47
N LYS A 9 -35.55 42.22 -8.17
CA LYS A 9 -35.20 43.27 -7.22
C LYS A 9 -33.83 43.90 -7.55
N MET A 10 -32.83 43.09 -7.87
CA MET A 10 -31.48 43.56 -8.26
C MET A 10 -31.51 44.34 -9.58
N ALA A 11 -32.24 43.84 -10.57
CA ALA A 11 -32.37 44.49 -11.88
C ALA A 11 -33.34 45.69 -11.86
N GLY A 12 -34.11 45.90 -10.77
CA GLY A 12 -35.12 46.94 -10.64
C GLY A 12 -36.30 46.80 -11.61
N VAL A 13 -36.76 45.56 -11.82
CA VAL A 13 -37.87 45.22 -12.73
C VAL A 13 -38.86 44.26 -12.05
N SER A 14 -39.97 43.92 -12.72
CA SER A 14 -40.90 42.91 -12.21
C SER A 14 -40.39 41.48 -12.44
N ALA A 15 -40.79 40.52 -11.60
CA ALA A 15 -40.50 39.10 -11.83
C ALA A 15 -41.03 38.59 -13.17
N ALA A 16 -42.15 39.14 -13.64
CA ALA A 16 -42.65 38.89 -14.99
C ALA A 16 -41.63 39.38 -16.04
N THR A 17 -41.10 40.59 -15.90
CA THR A 17 -40.06 41.13 -16.81
C THR A 17 -38.82 40.24 -16.83
N VAL A 18 -38.33 39.78 -15.67
CA VAL A 18 -37.21 38.80 -15.62
C VAL A 18 -37.58 37.52 -16.35
N SER A 19 -38.80 37.00 -16.15
CA SER A 19 -39.29 35.82 -16.89
C SER A 19 -39.34 36.08 -18.39
N HIS A 20 -39.73 37.26 -18.84
CA HIS A 20 -39.81 37.61 -20.26
C HIS A 20 -38.43 37.82 -20.90
N VAL A 21 -37.48 38.41 -20.18
CA VAL A 21 -36.08 38.54 -20.62
C VAL A 21 -35.45 37.16 -20.70
N VAL A 22 -35.55 36.38 -19.61
CA VAL A 22 -34.96 35.05 -19.56
C VAL A 22 -35.63 34.14 -20.56
N ASN A 23 -36.96 34.12 -20.72
CA ASN A 23 -37.69 33.22 -21.63
C ASN A 23 -37.88 33.73 -23.06
N LYS A 24 -37.61 35.01 -23.35
CA LYS A 24 -37.82 35.67 -24.66
C LYS A 24 -39.26 35.57 -25.19
N THR A 25 -40.24 35.62 -24.29
CA THR A 25 -41.67 35.41 -24.63
C THR A 25 -42.39 36.68 -25.09
N ARG A 26 -41.79 37.86 -24.96
CA ARG A 26 -42.28 39.13 -25.53
C ARG A 26 -41.13 40.12 -25.70
N TYR A 27 -41.36 41.19 -26.47
CA TYR A 27 -40.41 42.29 -26.59
C TYR A 27 -40.17 42.95 -25.23
N VAL A 28 -38.91 43.13 -24.87
CA VAL A 28 -38.43 43.89 -23.72
C VAL A 28 -37.36 44.84 -24.24
N SER A 29 -37.35 46.09 -23.79
CA SER A 29 -36.39 47.09 -24.29
C SER A 29 -34.94 46.64 -24.04
N PRO A 30 -33.99 46.94 -24.95
CA PRO A 30 -32.59 46.54 -24.81
C PRO A 30 -31.96 46.97 -23.48
N GLU A 31 -32.38 48.13 -22.96
CA GLU A 31 -31.95 48.65 -21.67
C GLU A 31 -32.39 47.74 -20.50
N LEU A 32 -33.65 47.28 -20.51
CA LEU A 32 -34.17 46.39 -19.46
C LEU A 32 -33.64 44.97 -19.59
N VAL A 33 -33.35 44.51 -20.81
CA VAL A 33 -32.66 43.23 -21.06
C VAL A 33 -31.28 43.27 -20.42
N LYS A 34 -30.50 44.30 -20.72
CA LYS A 34 -29.15 44.47 -20.19
C LYS A 34 -29.13 44.52 -18.66
N ARG A 35 -30.04 45.27 -18.03
CA ARG A 35 -30.15 45.34 -16.56
C ARG A 35 -30.45 43.99 -15.91
N VAL A 36 -31.24 43.14 -16.56
CA VAL A 36 -31.53 41.80 -16.06
C VAL A 36 -30.34 40.86 -16.28
N GLU A 37 -29.62 40.98 -17.40
CA GLU A 37 -28.40 40.21 -17.69
C GLU A 37 -27.27 40.57 -16.71
N ASP A 38 -27.01 41.86 -16.49
CA ASP A 38 -26.02 42.36 -15.53
C ASP A 38 -26.34 41.86 -14.09
N ALA A 39 -27.62 41.82 -13.71
CA ALA A 39 -28.05 41.33 -12.40
C ALA A 39 -27.90 39.82 -12.23
N ILE A 40 -27.96 39.04 -13.32
CA ILE A 40 -27.69 37.61 -13.30
C ILE A 40 -26.18 37.34 -13.25
N GLU A 41 -25.38 38.14 -13.96
CA GLU A 41 -23.92 38.03 -14.01
C GLU A 41 -23.25 38.43 -12.68
N ALA A 42 -23.85 39.35 -11.93
CA ALA A 42 -23.39 39.75 -10.61
C ALA A 42 -23.59 38.69 -9.50
N LEU A 43 -24.23 37.55 -9.81
CA LEU A 43 -24.43 36.45 -8.86
C LEU A 43 -23.28 35.44 -8.96
N GLU A 44 -22.73 35.01 -7.82
CA GLU A 44 -21.68 33.98 -7.76
C GLU A 44 -22.09 32.65 -8.43
N PHE A 45 -23.40 32.33 -8.44
CA PHE A 45 -23.96 31.14 -9.07
C PHE A 45 -25.25 31.46 -9.85
N PRO A 46 -25.44 30.91 -11.08
CA PRO A 46 -26.65 31.12 -11.85
C PRO A 46 -27.90 30.58 -11.13
N PRO A 47 -29.02 31.34 -11.09
CA PRO A 47 -30.29 30.88 -10.52
C PRO A 47 -30.86 29.62 -11.20
N ASN A 48 -31.56 28.76 -10.46
CA ASN A 48 -32.15 27.52 -10.97
C ASN A 48 -33.08 27.70 -12.19
N PHE A 49 -33.80 28.82 -12.30
CA PHE A 49 -34.68 29.08 -13.45
C PHE A 49 -33.89 29.45 -14.73
N VAL A 50 -32.69 30.01 -14.57
CA VAL A 50 -31.73 30.26 -15.66
C VAL A 50 -31.04 28.96 -16.06
N ILE A 51 -30.63 28.12 -15.09
CA ILE A 51 -30.03 26.79 -15.34
C ILE A 51 -31.03 25.87 -16.06
N LYS A 52 -32.28 25.78 -15.58
CA LYS A 52 -33.34 24.97 -16.22
C LYS A 52 -33.60 25.41 -17.65
N LYS A 53 -33.63 26.72 -17.92
CA LYS A 53 -33.75 27.22 -19.29
C LYS A 53 -32.51 26.89 -20.12
N ASN A 54 -31.30 27.09 -19.62
CA ASN A 54 -30.08 26.78 -20.37
C ASN A 54 -29.97 25.29 -20.71
N LYS A 55 -30.41 24.39 -19.81
CA LYS A 55 -30.55 22.96 -20.10
C LYS A 55 -31.63 22.69 -21.16
N ALA A 56 -32.83 23.24 -21.01
CA ALA A 56 -33.92 23.06 -21.98
C ALA A 56 -33.62 23.69 -23.36
N VAL A 57 -32.92 24.82 -23.40
CA VAL A 57 -32.47 25.51 -24.62
C VAL A 57 -31.28 24.78 -25.24
N ALA A 58 -30.36 24.19 -24.47
CA ALA A 58 -29.31 23.34 -25.03
C ALA A 58 -29.88 22.12 -25.74
N LEU A 59 -30.97 21.54 -25.19
CA LEU A 59 -31.76 20.48 -25.83
C LEU A 59 -32.59 20.96 -27.04
N ALA A 60 -32.99 22.23 -27.07
CA ALA A 60 -33.89 22.80 -28.09
C ALA A 60 -33.20 23.67 -29.17
N THR A 61 -31.89 23.93 -29.05
CA THR A 61 -31.11 24.70 -30.05
C THR A 61 -30.17 23.78 -30.79
N ASN A 62 -29.78 24.19 -31.99
CA ASN A 62 -28.88 23.50 -32.93
C ASN A 62 -27.42 23.34 -32.40
N ARG A 63 -27.23 23.24 -31.08
CA ARG A 63 -25.95 23.00 -30.41
C ARG A 63 -25.69 21.50 -30.36
N LYS A 64 -24.47 21.12 -30.70
CA LYS A 64 -23.98 19.74 -30.68
C LYS A 64 -23.78 19.28 -29.23
N PHE A 65 -24.41 18.17 -28.84
CA PHE A 65 -24.26 17.61 -27.50
C PHE A 65 -24.12 16.09 -27.51
N VAL A 66 -23.56 15.55 -26.43
CA VAL A 66 -23.46 14.11 -26.15
C VAL A 66 -24.23 13.83 -24.87
N VAL A 67 -24.93 12.70 -24.81
CA VAL A 67 -25.64 12.28 -23.60
C VAL A 67 -24.86 11.18 -22.89
N LEU A 68 -24.64 11.35 -21.60
CA LEU A 68 -24.10 10.30 -20.73
C LEU A 68 -25.23 9.70 -19.90
N LEU A 69 -25.42 8.39 -20.03
CA LEU A 69 -26.38 7.60 -19.28
C LEU A 69 -25.66 6.96 -18.08
N ALA A 70 -25.80 7.58 -16.92
CA ALA A 70 -25.29 7.07 -15.65
C ALA A 70 -26.31 6.15 -14.99
N SER A 71 -25.83 5.05 -14.41
CA SER A 71 -26.68 4.06 -13.71
C SER A 71 -26.80 4.36 -12.21
N ASP A 72 -25.82 5.07 -11.65
CA ASP A 72 -25.74 5.42 -10.22
C ASP A 72 -24.92 6.70 -10.05
N ILE A 73 -25.60 7.81 -9.78
CA ILE A 73 -24.98 9.13 -9.56
C ILE A 73 -24.12 9.21 -8.31
N HIS A 74 -24.13 8.19 -7.45
CA HIS A 74 -23.29 8.11 -6.26
C HIS A 74 -22.03 7.25 -6.49
N ASN A 75 -21.86 6.68 -7.67
CA ASN A 75 -20.69 5.87 -8.00
C ASN A 75 -19.49 6.77 -8.34
N SER A 76 -18.51 6.81 -7.42
CA SER A 76 -17.25 7.58 -7.58
C SER A 76 -16.55 7.37 -8.92
N PHE A 77 -16.47 6.12 -9.41
CA PHE A 77 -15.86 5.83 -10.71
C PHE A 77 -16.60 6.50 -11.87
N GLN A 78 -17.94 6.48 -11.87
CA GLN A 78 -18.74 7.10 -12.93
C GLN A 78 -18.58 8.63 -12.91
N LEU A 79 -18.58 9.22 -11.71
CA LEU A 79 -18.39 10.66 -11.53
C LEU A 79 -17.01 11.14 -12.00
N GLU A 80 -15.95 10.41 -11.65
CA GLU A 80 -14.59 10.75 -12.10
C GLU A 80 -14.47 10.66 -13.61
N VAL A 81 -14.95 9.57 -14.23
CA VAL A 81 -14.92 9.40 -15.69
C VAL A 81 -15.77 10.47 -16.40
N GLU A 82 -16.95 10.79 -15.86
CA GLU A 82 -17.81 11.87 -16.37
C GLU A 82 -17.07 13.21 -16.40
N GLU A 83 -16.34 13.57 -15.33
CA GLU A 83 -15.56 14.81 -15.27
C GLU A 83 -14.50 14.87 -16.39
N LYS A 84 -13.83 13.74 -16.68
CA LYS A 84 -12.80 13.67 -17.74
C LYS A 84 -13.42 13.77 -19.12
N ILE A 85 -14.54 13.11 -19.35
CA ILE A 85 -15.30 13.19 -20.61
C ILE A 85 -15.80 14.63 -20.83
N GLU A 86 -16.39 15.26 -19.81
CA GLU A 86 -16.88 16.65 -19.91
C GLU A 86 -15.75 17.59 -20.32
N ARG A 87 -14.59 17.47 -19.67
CA ARG A 87 -13.39 18.25 -20.00
C ARG A 87 -12.96 18.04 -21.45
N GLY A 88 -12.89 16.78 -21.91
CA GLY A 88 -12.48 16.43 -23.27
C GLY A 88 -13.45 16.89 -24.37
N LEU A 89 -14.75 16.90 -24.08
CA LEU A 89 -15.79 17.39 -25.01
C LEU A 89 -15.87 18.93 -25.03
N LYS A 90 -15.74 19.56 -23.87
CA LYS A 90 -15.80 21.03 -23.74
C LYS A 90 -14.71 21.72 -24.56
N GLN A 91 -13.50 21.16 -24.60
CA GLN A 91 -12.40 21.65 -25.45
C GLN A 91 -12.74 21.65 -26.95
N ARG A 92 -13.69 20.83 -27.37
CA ARG A 92 -14.15 20.67 -28.75
C ARG A 92 -15.49 21.37 -29.03
N GLY A 93 -15.98 22.18 -28.08
CA GLY A 93 -17.23 22.92 -28.18
C GLY A 93 -18.50 22.05 -28.12
N ILE A 94 -18.39 20.81 -27.62
CA ILE A 94 -19.50 19.87 -27.46
C ILE A 94 -19.94 19.88 -26.01
N SER A 95 -21.26 20.00 -25.76
CA SER A 95 -21.81 19.93 -24.40
C SER A 95 -22.06 18.47 -23.98
N LEU A 96 -21.72 18.12 -22.74
CA LEU A 96 -22.12 16.86 -22.12
C LEU A 96 -23.43 17.06 -21.36
N ILE A 97 -24.39 16.15 -21.54
CA ILE A 97 -25.63 16.10 -20.77
C ILE A 97 -25.68 14.75 -20.06
N SER A 98 -25.43 14.75 -18.76
CA SER A 98 -25.49 13.55 -17.93
C SER A 98 -26.89 13.36 -17.36
N VAL A 99 -27.42 12.14 -17.47
CA VAL A 99 -28.72 11.76 -16.92
C VAL A 99 -28.63 10.43 -16.20
N ASP A 100 -29.27 10.37 -15.02
CA ASP A 100 -29.46 9.14 -14.27
C ASP A 100 -30.63 8.35 -14.87
N TYR A 101 -30.39 7.09 -15.23
CA TYR A 101 -31.43 6.20 -15.71
C TYR A 101 -31.92 5.17 -14.69
N GLY A 102 -31.28 5.10 -13.51
CA GLY A 102 -31.56 4.14 -12.45
C GLY A 102 -31.05 2.72 -12.73
N LYS A 103 -30.65 2.00 -11.69
CA LYS A 103 -30.06 0.64 -11.81
C LYS A 103 -30.97 -0.40 -12.46
N ASP A 104 -32.28 -0.22 -12.38
CA ASP A 104 -33.28 -1.08 -13.00
C ASP A 104 -33.59 -0.72 -14.46
N GLY A 105 -32.99 0.35 -14.99
CA GLY A 105 -33.24 0.78 -16.36
C GLY A 105 -34.55 1.55 -16.55
N ALA A 106 -35.27 1.91 -15.48
CA ALA A 106 -36.64 2.42 -15.55
C ALA A 106 -36.82 3.66 -16.45
N LYS A 107 -35.78 4.48 -16.62
CA LYS A 107 -35.85 5.71 -17.42
C LYS A 107 -35.22 5.58 -18.81
N LEU A 108 -34.64 4.43 -19.16
CA LEU A 108 -33.92 4.23 -20.43
C LEU A 108 -34.82 4.44 -21.65
N GLU A 109 -36.08 3.99 -21.59
CA GLU A 109 -37.05 4.17 -22.67
C GLU A 109 -37.37 5.65 -22.91
N ILE A 110 -37.51 6.44 -21.83
CA ILE A 110 -37.78 7.88 -21.92
C ILE A 110 -36.60 8.59 -22.58
N TYR A 111 -35.36 8.29 -22.15
CA TYR A 111 -34.18 8.91 -22.73
C TYR A 111 -33.94 8.48 -24.18
N GLN A 112 -34.21 7.23 -24.54
CA GLN A 112 -34.19 6.78 -25.93
C GLN A 112 -35.14 7.62 -26.80
N GLN A 113 -36.40 7.79 -26.39
CA GLN A 113 -37.39 8.55 -27.17
C GLN A 113 -36.98 10.01 -27.35
N LEU A 114 -36.43 10.63 -26.29
CA LEU A 114 -35.90 11.98 -26.35
C LEU A 114 -34.72 12.09 -27.32
N LEU A 115 -33.78 11.15 -27.27
CA LEU A 115 -32.61 11.10 -28.16
C LEU A 115 -33.01 10.91 -29.62
N LEU A 116 -33.96 10.02 -29.93
CA LEU A 116 -34.49 9.83 -31.28
C LEU A 116 -35.16 11.09 -31.85
N SER A 117 -35.65 11.95 -30.97
CA SER A 117 -36.36 13.20 -31.33
C SER A 117 -35.46 14.44 -31.28
N SER A 118 -34.15 14.28 -31.04
CA SER A 118 -33.21 15.38 -30.81
C SER A 118 -32.12 15.44 -31.89
N PRO A 119 -32.28 16.26 -32.95
CA PRO A 119 -31.32 16.35 -34.06
C PRO A 119 -29.90 16.81 -33.68
N GLY A 120 -29.74 17.44 -32.51
CA GLY A 120 -28.43 17.92 -32.00
C GLY A 120 -27.61 16.88 -31.23
N ALA A 121 -28.18 15.69 -30.95
CA ALA A 121 -27.49 14.62 -30.26
C ALA A 121 -26.44 13.98 -31.18
N LEU A 122 -25.16 14.08 -30.81
CA LEU A 122 -24.05 13.51 -31.56
C LEU A 122 -23.76 12.06 -31.22
N GLY A 123 -24.11 11.61 -30.01
CA GLY A 123 -23.79 10.28 -29.53
C GLY A 123 -24.20 10.07 -28.09
N VAL A 124 -24.08 8.83 -27.63
CA VAL A 124 -24.43 8.40 -26.27
C VAL A 124 -23.27 7.64 -25.64
N ILE A 125 -22.96 7.98 -24.40
CA ILE A 125 -22.02 7.25 -23.54
C ILE A 125 -22.85 6.54 -22.48
N VAL A 126 -22.58 5.26 -22.21
CA VAL A 126 -23.40 4.46 -21.28
C VAL A 126 -22.52 3.70 -20.30
N PHE A 127 -22.88 3.76 -19.01
CA PHE A 127 -22.42 2.82 -17.99
C PHE A 127 -23.45 1.70 -17.84
N PRO A 128 -23.26 0.49 -18.39
CA PRO A 128 -24.34 -0.47 -18.61
C PRO A 128 -24.59 -1.41 -17.42
N ASP A 129 -25.00 -0.84 -16.27
CA ASP A 129 -25.25 -1.63 -15.04
C ASP A 129 -26.68 -2.19 -14.91
N ALA A 130 -27.58 -1.87 -15.85
CA ALA A 130 -28.93 -2.42 -15.87
C ALA A 130 -28.99 -3.79 -16.57
N ASP A 131 -30.19 -4.37 -16.62
CA ASP A 131 -30.42 -5.60 -17.37
C ASP A 131 -30.03 -5.44 -18.85
N GLU A 132 -29.26 -6.40 -19.33
CA GLU A 132 -28.67 -6.35 -20.66
C GLU A 132 -29.72 -6.39 -21.76
N THR A 133 -30.82 -7.13 -21.58
CA THR A 133 -31.91 -7.18 -22.57
C THR A 133 -32.61 -5.82 -22.70
N VAL A 134 -32.76 -5.10 -21.59
CA VAL A 134 -33.31 -3.73 -21.58
C VAL A 134 -32.35 -2.79 -22.30
N LEU A 135 -31.06 -2.85 -21.98
CA LEU A 135 -30.05 -2.01 -22.61
C LEU A 135 -29.95 -2.27 -24.11
N THR A 136 -29.85 -3.51 -24.57
CA THR A 136 -29.82 -3.86 -26.00
C THR A 136 -31.07 -3.38 -26.72
N LYS A 137 -32.25 -3.61 -26.14
CA LYS A 137 -33.52 -3.16 -26.72
C LYS A 137 -33.61 -1.63 -26.85
N GLN A 138 -33.09 -0.89 -25.87
CA GLN A 138 -33.21 0.57 -25.88
C GLN A 138 -32.06 1.27 -26.63
N LEU A 139 -30.84 0.78 -26.53
CA LEU A 139 -29.69 1.38 -27.20
C LEU A 139 -29.63 0.99 -28.68
N GLY A 140 -30.02 -0.24 -29.03
CA GLY A 140 -29.95 -0.74 -30.41
C GLY A 140 -30.87 -0.03 -31.42
N LYS A 141 -31.85 0.76 -30.95
CA LYS A 141 -32.69 1.59 -31.84
C LYS A 141 -32.07 2.95 -32.18
N LEU A 142 -31.01 3.35 -31.47
CA LEU A 142 -30.36 4.63 -31.70
C LEU A 142 -29.59 4.60 -33.02
N LYS A 143 -29.67 5.70 -33.77
CA LYS A 143 -28.93 5.89 -35.04
C LYS A 143 -27.64 6.70 -34.88
N ILE A 144 -27.32 7.06 -33.64
CA ILE A 144 -26.13 7.82 -33.26
C ILE A 144 -25.13 6.87 -32.60
N PRO A 145 -23.82 7.17 -32.65
CA PRO A 145 -22.78 6.37 -32.01
C PRO A 145 -23.07 6.14 -30.52
N VAL A 146 -22.82 4.92 -30.06
CA VAL A 146 -22.92 4.51 -28.66
C VAL A 146 -21.55 4.01 -28.23
N VAL A 147 -21.05 4.50 -27.10
CA VAL A 147 -19.82 4.03 -26.47
C VAL A 147 -20.14 3.52 -25.07
N LEU A 148 -19.70 2.31 -24.76
CA LEU A 148 -19.90 1.64 -23.49
C LEU A 148 -18.67 1.82 -22.60
N VAL A 149 -18.91 2.07 -21.31
CA VAL A 149 -17.85 2.24 -20.31
C VAL A 149 -18.03 1.21 -19.20
N GLY A 150 -16.99 0.42 -18.98
CA GLY A 150 -16.86 -0.50 -17.86
C GLY A 150 -17.42 -1.92 -18.06
N LYS A 151 -18.33 -2.12 -19.03
CA LYS A 151 -18.91 -3.44 -19.35
C LYS A 151 -19.40 -3.48 -20.81
N ASP A 152 -19.27 -4.64 -21.47
CA ASP A 152 -19.81 -4.87 -22.83
C ASP A 152 -21.32 -5.21 -22.78
N ILE A 153 -22.02 -5.01 -23.88
CA ILE A 153 -23.38 -5.47 -24.12
C ILE A 153 -23.35 -6.33 -25.38
N GLU A 154 -23.58 -7.63 -25.22
CA GLU A 154 -23.51 -8.58 -26.33
C GLU A 154 -24.54 -8.21 -27.42
N GLY A 155 -24.07 -8.18 -28.67
CA GLY A 155 -24.91 -7.89 -29.83
C GLY A 155 -25.27 -6.41 -30.05
N LEU A 156 -24.81 -5.47 -29.22
CA LEU A 156 -25.03 -4.03 -29.47
C LEU A 156 -24.11 -3.46 -30.56
N GLY A 157 -22.90 -4.01 -30.70
CA GLY A 157 -21.90 -3.55 -31.69
C GLY A 157 -21.33 -2.16 -31.39
N ALA A 158 -21.34 -1.74 -30.12
CA ALA A 158 -20.77 -0.48 -29.65
C ALA A 158 -19.28 -0.62 -29.32
N ASP A 159 -18.54 0.49 -29.35
CA ASP A 159 -17.18 0.53 -28.79
C ASP A 159 -17.24 0.38 -27.27
N VAL A 160 -16.25 -0.29 -26.70
CA VAL A 160 -16.21 -0.62 -25.28
C VAL A 160 -14.87 -0.21 -24.71
N ILE A 161 -14.90 0.63 -23.67
CA ILE A 161 -13.73 1.01 -22.90
C ILE A 161 -13.89 0.42 -21.50
N THR A 162 -13.00 -0.48 -21.11
CA THR A 162 -13.01 -1.14 -19.80
C THR A 162 -11.71 -0.91 -19.05
N SER A 163 -11.74 -1.10 -17.74
CA SER A 163 -10.52 -1.21 -16.93
C SER A 163 -9.99 -2.65 -16.98
N ASP A 164 -8.67 -2.82 -16.90
CA ASP A 164 -8.02 -4.12 -16.74
C ASP A 164 -8.31 -4.75 -15.37
N ASN A 165 -9.51 -5.30 -15.19
CA ASN A 165 -9.96 -5.91 -13.94
C ASN A 165 -9.13 -7.16 -13.57
N PHE A 166 -8.80 -7.98 -14.57
CA PHE A 166 -7.97 -9.17 -14.39
C PHE A 166 -6.58 -8.79 -13.91
N GLY A 167 -5.88 -7.91 -14.65
CA GLY A 167 -4.53 -7.49 -14.31
C GLY A 167 -4.47 -6.71 -12.99
N GLY A 168 -5.49 -5.90 -12.70
CA GLY A 168 -5.61 -5.23 -11.41
C GLY A 168 -5.74 -6.20 -10.23
N ALA A 169 -6.62 -7.18 -10.32
CA ALA A 169 -6.78 -8.22 -9.30
C ALA A 169 -5.54 -9.12 -9.16
N TYR A 170 -4.91 -9.47 -10.28
CA TYR A 170 -3.67 -10.23 -10.29
C TYR A 170 -2.56 -9.47 -9.56
N LYS A 171 -2.37 -8.17 -9.83
CA LYS A 171 -1.39 -7.31 -9.17
C LYS A 171 -1.66 -7.19 -7.67
N ALA A 172 -2.91 -6.91 -7.27
CA ALA A 172 -3.30 -6.82 -5.86
C ALA A 172 -3.04 -8.11 -5.07
N THR A 173 -3.41 -9.26 -5.66
CA THR A 173 -3.21 -10.56 -5.02
C THR A 173 -1.73 -10.92 -4.98
N THR A 174 -0.99 -10.67 -6.07
CA THR A 174 0.45 -10.88 -6.13
C THR A 174 1.19 -10.04 -5.09
N HIS A 175 0.78 -8.79 -4.86
CA HIS A 175 1.30 -7.95 -3.78
C HIS A 175 1.13 -8.59 -2.41
N LEU A 176 -0.05 -9.13 -2.10
CA LEU A 176 -0.31 -9.81 -0.84
C LEU A 176 0.53 -11.11 -0.70
N ILE A 177 0.66 -11.89 -1.78
CA ILE A 177 1.51 -13.11 -1.79
C ILE A 177 2.98 -12.74 -1.58
N ARG A 178 3.46 -11.71 -2.27
CA ARG A 178 4.80 -11.12 -2.10
C ARG A 178 4.97 -10.37 -0.78
N SER A 179 3.91 -10.18 -0.03
CA SER A 179 3.95 -9.77 1.37
C SER A 179 4.04 -10.98 2.31
N GLY A 180 3.94 -12.21 1.80
CA GLY A 180 4.02 -13.46 2.58
C GLY A 180 2.67 -14.03 2.98
N HIS A 181 1.55 -13.45 2.53
CA HIS A 181 0.20 -13.97 2.77
C HIS A 181 -0.09 -15.19 1.89
N GLU A 182 -0.56 -16.27 2.52
CA GLU A 182 -0.96 -17.51 1.83
C GLU A 182 -2.48 -17.69 1.87
N ASN A 183 -3.10 -17.39 3.01
CA ASN A 183 -4.55 -17.36 3.16
C ASN A 183 -5.04 -15.93 2.86
N ILE A 184 -5.48 -15.70 1.63
CA ILE A 184 -5.98 -14.41 1.16
C ILE A 184 -7.45 -14.58 0.82
N ALA A 185 -8.34 -13.77 1.37
CA ALA A 185 -9.75 -13.77 1.01
C ALA A 185 -10.06 -12.73 -0.07
N LEU A 186 -10.95 -13.09 -0.98
CA LEU A 186 -11.55 -12.20 -1.98
C LEU A 186 -13.00 -11.94 -1.57
N ILE A 187 -13.34 -10.68 -1.33
CA ILE A 187 -14.72 -10.26 -1.01
C ILE A 187 -15.25 -9.42 -2.17
N CYS A 188 -16.27 -9.92 -2.86
CA CYS A 188 -16.88 -9.25 -4.00
C CYS A 188 -18.41 -9.17 -3.86
N GLY A 189 -19.01 -8.26 -4.63
CA GLY A 189 -20.46 -8.18 -4.79
C GLY A 189 -20.97 -9.32 -5.68
N ASN A 190 -21.83 -9.01 -6.66
CA ASN A 190 -22.36 -10.01 -7.59
C ASN A 190 -21.24 -10.74 -8.35
N ARG A 191 -21.07 -12.04 -8.09
CA ARG A 191 -19.99 -12.85 -8.66
C ARG A 191 -20.08 -13.03 -10.17
N ASN A 192 -21.29 -12.91 -10.71
CA ASN A 192 -21.59 -13.15 -12.13
C ASN A 192 -21.47 -11.86 -12.97
N SER A 193 -21.20 -10.72 -12.35
CA SER A 193 -20.86 -9.51 -13.11
C SER A 193 -19.51 -9.66 -13.78
N GLU A 194 -19.40 -9.25 -15.04
CA GLU A 194 -18.21 -9.43 -15.88
C GLU A 194 -16.92 -8.96 -15.19
N SER A 195 -16.92 -7.73 -14.64
CA SER A 195 -15.78 -7.20 -13.90
C SER A 195 -15.37 -8.04 -12.68
N ASN A 196 -16.33 -8.62 -11.94
CA ASN A 196 -16.00 -9.49 -10.81
C ASN A 196 -15.51 -10.86 -11.27
N VAL A 197 -16.01 -11.40 -12.39
CA VAL A 197 -15.48 -12.64 -12.99
C VAL A 197 -14.00 -12.45 -13.34
N GLU A 198 -13.66 -11.34 -14.01
CA GLU A 198 -12.27 -11.00 -14.33
C GLU A 198 -11.41 -10.84 -13.07
N ARG A 199 -11.92 -10.17 -12.03
CA ARG A 199 -11.20 -10.02 -10.75
C ARG A 199 -10.97 -11.35 -10.05
N ILE A 200 -11.98 -12.23 -10.01
CA ILE A 200 -11.86 -13.59 -9.45
C ILE A 200 -10.81 -14.39 -10.22
N ASN A 201 -10.79 -14.29 -11.55
CA ASN A 201 -9.81 -14.98 -12.41
C ASN A 201 -8.40 -14.44 -12.18
N GLY A 202 -8.22 -13.12 -12.05
CA GLY A 202 -6.93 -12.50 -11.74
C GLY A 202 -6.39 -12.93 -10.38
N TYR A 203 -7.25 -12.95 -9.35
CA TYR A 203 -6.95 -13.50 -8.03
C TYR A 203 -6.52 -14.97 -8.10
N ARG A 204 -7.29 -15.81 -8.79
CA ARG A 204 -6.99 -17.23 -8.94
C ARG A 204 -5.67 -17.48 -9.66
N SER A 205 -5.41 -16.73 -10.74
CA SER A 205 -4.18 -16.84 -11.52
C SER A 205 -2.94 -16.44 -10.70
N ALA A 206 -3.07 -15.43 -9.85
CA ALA A 206 -1.98 -15.02 -8.94
C ALA A 206 -1.66 -16.13 -7.92
N LEU A 207 -2.66 -16.80 -7.35
CA LEU A 207 -2.44 -17.94 -6.45
C LEU A 207 -1.76 -19.10 -7.16
N GLU A 208 -2.27 -19.49 -8.33
CA GLU A 208 -1.73 -20.61 -9.12
C GLU A 208 -0.26 -20.38 -9.49
N LYS A 209 0.08 -19.18 -9.98
CA LYS A 209 1.45 -18.84 -10.38
C LYS A 209 2.45 -18.80 -9.22
N ASN A 210 1.97 -18.70 -7.98
CA ASN A 210 2.79 -18.74 -6.77
C ASN A 210 2.64 -20.06 -5.99
N ASN A 211 2.07 -21.10 -6.59
CA ASN A 211 1.87 -22.43 -5.99
C ASN A 211 1.05 -22.41 -4.69
N ILE A 212 0.09 -21.48 -4.58
CA ILE A 212 -0.87 -21.44 -3.47
C ILE A 212 -2.19 -22.07 -3.93
N SER A 213 -2.68 -23.05 -3.18
CA SER A 213 -3.94 -23.74 -3.49
C SER A 213 -5.13 -22.78 -3.42
N PHE A 214 -5.93 -22.76 -4.49
CA PHE A 214 -7.21 -22.07 -4.48
C PHE A 214 -8.21 -22.77 -3.54
N ASP A 215 -8.64 -22.08 -2.49
CA ASP A 215 -9.69 -22.55 -1.59
C ASP A 215 -10.97 -21.72 -1.81
N PRO A 216 -12.07 -22.34 -2.28
CA PRO A 216 -13.34 -21.64 -2.50
C PRO A 216 -13.89 -20.94 -1.26
N ARG A 217 -13.52 -21.39 -0.04
CA ARG A 217 -13.97 -20.76 1.22
C ARG A 217 -13.47 -19.32 1.38
N TYR A 218 -12.38 -18.96 0.69
CA TYR A 218 -11.83 -17.62 0.69
C TYR A 218 -12.47 -16.68 -0.34
N VAL A 219 -13.37 -17.18 -1.20
CA VAL A 219 -14.12 -16.33 -2.14
C VAL A 219 -15.52 -16.11 -1.59
N VAL A 220 -15.77 -14.93 -1.06
CA VAL A 220 -17.09 -14.52 -0.55
C VAL A 220 -17.72 -13.56 -1.56
N SER A 221 -18.92 -13.91 -2.03
CA SER A 221 -19.61 -13.16 -3.07
C SER A 221 -21.09 -12.94 -2.76
N ASP A 222 -21.74 -12.18 -3.64
CA ASP A 222 -23.19 -11.92 -3.65
C ASP A 222 -23.68 -11.20 -2.39
N LEU A 223 -22.78 -10.40 -1.81
CA LEU A 223 -23.03 -9.57 -0.64
C LEU A 223 -23.59 -8.22 -1.09
N THR A 224 -24.81 -7.91 -0.65
CA THR A 224 -25.56 -6.72 -1.06
C THR A 224 -25.87 -5.77 0.09
N THR A 225 -25.85 -6.27 1.33
CA THR A 225 -26.08 -5.48 2.54
C THR A 225 -24.93 -5.61 3.54
N ASP A 226 -24.79 -4.63 4.42
CA ASP A 226 -23.77 -4.63 5.47
C ASP A 226 -23.93 -5.83 6.42
N GLU A 227 -25.17 -6.25 6.73
CA GLU A 227 -25.44 -7.42 7.58
C GLU A 227 -24.93 -8.72 6.94
N GLN A 228 -25.09 -8.86 5.62
CA GLN A 228 -24.56 -10.01 4.89
C GLN A 228 -23.03 -10.02 4.94
N ILE A 229 -22.40 -8.86 4.75
CA ILE A 229 -20.94 -8.72 4.81
C ILE A 229 -20.42 -9.04 6.20
N PHE A 230 -21.06 -8.52 7.26
CA PHE A 230 -20.67 -8.77 8.64
C PHE A 230 -20.79 -10.26 9.01
N SER A 231 -21.88 -10.91 8.59
CA SER A 231 -22.08 -12.35 8.84
C SER A 231 -21.02 -13.20 8.14
N ALA A 232 -20.70 -12.85 6.90
CA ALA A 232 -19.65 -13.54 6.15
C ALA A 232 -18.26 -13.33 6.77
N LEU A 233 -17.91 -12.10 7.13
CA LEU A 233 -16.64 -11.77 7.79
C LEU A 233 -16.50 -12.50 9.13
N LYS A 234 -17.56 -12.55 9.93
CA LYS A 234 -17.59 -13.30 11.20
C LYS A 234 -17.30 -14.78 10.96
N THR A 235 -17.95 -15.39 9.98
CA THR A 235 -17.75 -16.82 9.64
C THR A 235 -16.32 -17.07 9.15
N LEU A 236 -15.80 -16.17 8.32
CA LEU A 236 -14.49 -16.28 7.69
C LEU A 236 -13.33 -16.08 8.68
N LEU A 237 -13.43 -15.08 9.55
CA LEU A 237 -12.37 -14.68 10.48
C LEU A 237 -12.38 -15.47 11.80
N LEU A 238 -13.53 -16.01 12.22
CA LEU A 238 -13.63 -16.89 13.39
C LEU A 238 -13.59 -18.39 13.02
N GLY A 239 -13.52 -18.70 11.73
CA GLY A 239 -13.45 -20.08 11.22
C GLY A 239 -12.10 -20.75 11.45
N SER A 240 -12.00 -22.02 11.05
CA SER A 240 -10.72 -22.73 11.02
C SER A 240 -9.85 -22.22 9.88
N ASN A 241 -8.61 -21.84 10.18
CA ASN A 241 -7.64 -21.26 9.24
C ASN A 241 -8.10 -19.90 8.66
N PRO A 242 -8.24 -18.84 9.48
CA PRO A 242 -8.67 -17.53 9.01
C PRO A 242 -7.69 -16.93 7.99
N PRO A 243 -8.18 -16.08 7.06
CA PRO A 243 -7.31 -15.34 6.16
C PRO A 243 -6.47 -14.32 6.94
N THR A 244 -5.29 -14.01 6.40
CA THR A 244 -4.40 -12.95 6.92
C THR A 244 -4.44 -11.69 6.07
N ALA A 245 -5.12 -11.75 4.93
CA ALA A 245 -5.38 -10.60 4.08
C ALA A 245 -6.74 -10.70 3.39
N ILE A 246 -7.34 -9.55 3.09
CA ILE A 246 -8.55 -9.42 2.28
C ILE A 246 -8.25 -8.55 1.07
N PHE A 247 -8.63 -9.02 -0.12
CA PHE A 247 -8.85 -8.21 -1.30
C PHE A 247 -10.35 -7.91 -1.44
N ALA A 248 -10.72 -6.65 -1.23
CA ALA A 248 -12.08 -6.15 -1.37
C ALA A 248 -12.30 -5.65 -2.80
N ALA A 249 -13.04 -6.44 -3.61
CA ALA A 249 -13.19 -6.22 -5.04
C ALA A 249 -14.14 -5.08 -5.42
N ASN A 250 -14.85 -4.46 -4.47
CA ASN A 250 -15.80 -3.38 -4.72
C ASN A 250 -15.78 -2.34 -3.58
N TYR A 251 -15.98 -1.07 -3.91
CA TYR A 251 -15.98 0.02 -2.93
C TYR A 251 -16.93 -0.18 -1.74
N LYS A 252 -18.15 -0.69 -1.98
CA LYS A 252 -19.12 -0.95 -0.89
C LYS A 252 -18.62 -1.99 0.12
N THR A 253 -17.89 -3.01 -0.33
CA THR A 253 -17.39 -4.04 0.59
C THR A 253 -16.27 -3.49 1.47
N ILE A 254 -15.46 -2.55 0.97
CA ILE A 254 -14.40 -1.88 1.74
C ILE A 254 -14.98 -1.22 2.99
N ILE A 255 -15.99 -0.36 2.86
CA ILE A 255 -16.58 0.37 4.00
C ILE A 255 -17.10 -0.62 5.07
N ALA A 256 -17.83 -1.64 4.65
CA ALA A 256 -18.37 -2.64 5.56
C ALA A 256 -17.27 -3.46 6.27
N ILE A 257 -16.18 -3.80 5.58
CA ILE A 257 -15.01 -4.47 6.17
C ILE A 257 -14.39 -3.59 7.26
N PHE A 258 -14.18 -2.29 7.00
CA PHE A 258 -13.59 -1.38 7.99
C PHE A 258 -14.48 -1.23 9.23
N ARG A 259 -15.80 -1.10 9.04
CA ARG A 259 -16.75 -1.09 10.17
C ARG A 259 -16.74 -2.39 10.97
N PHE A 260 -16.55 -3.54 10.30
CA PHE A 260 -16.49 -4.84 10.96
C PHE A 260 -15.21 -4.99 11.80
N ILE A 261 -14.04 -4.66 11.25
CA ILE A 261 -12.77 -4.82 11.98
C ILE A 261 -12.71 -3.90 13.21
N ASP A 262 -13.21 -2.67 13.09
CA ASP A 262 -13.33 -1.71 14.19
C ASP A 262 -14.21 -2.28 15.31
N ALA A 263 -15.40 -2.76 14.96
CA ALA A 263 -16.33 -3.36 15.92
C ALA A 263 -15.82 -4.64 16.61
N ASN A 264 -14.77 -5.28 16.09
CA ASN A 264 -14.19 -6.51 16.62
C ASN A 264 -12.75 -6.33 17.14
N ASN A 265 -12.24 -5.10 17.24
CA ASN A 265 -10.86 -4.79 17.64
C ASN A 265 -9.79 -5.53 16.81
N ILE A 266 -10.05 -5.71 15.50
CA ILE A 266 -9.09 -6.29 14.57
C ILE A 266 -8.28 -5.15 13.96
N SER A 267 -6.96 -5.18 14.15
CA SER A 267 -6.06 -4.12 13.70
C SER A 267 -5.66 -4.32 12.24
N CYS A 268 -5.86 -3.32 11.38
CA CYS A 268 -5.27 -3.27 10.05
C CYS A 268 -3.98 -2.44 10.09
N PRO A 269 -2.84 -2.89 9.54
CA PRO A 269 -2.61 -4.20 8.91
C PRO A 269 -2.14 -5.31 9.87
N LYS A 270 -1.93 -5.03 11.17
CA LYS A 270 -1.28 -5.95 12.13
C LYS A 270 -1.93 -7.34 12.16
N ASP A 271 -3.24 -7.40 12.28
CA ASP A 271 -4.01 -8.65 12.33
C ASP A 271 -4.53 -9.05 10.95
N LEU A 272 -4.88 -8.07 10.12
CA LEU A 272 -5.49 -8.28 8.81
C LEU A 272 -5.05 -7.21 7.80
N SER A 273 -4.35 -7.63 6.75
CA SER A 273 -4.02 -6.75 5.62
C SER A 273 -5.21 -6.58 4.67
N ILE A 274 -5.41 -5.38 4.13
CA ILE A 274 -6.55 -5.07 3.26
C ILE A 274 -6.05 -4.38 1.99
N VAL A 275 -6.52 -4.84 0.84
CA VAL A 275 -6.39 -4.17 -0.45
C VAL A 275 -7.79 -3.90 -1.02
N GLY A 276 -8.05 -2.68 -1.49
CA GLY A 276 -9.30 -2.31 -2.13
C GLY A 276 -9.21 -2.26 -3.66
N PHE A 277 -10.30 -2.53 -4.36
CA PHE A 277 -10.45 -2.16 -5.78
C PHE A 277 -11.17 -0.82 -5.89
N ASN A 278 -10.74 0.01 -6.85
CA ASN A 278 -11.06 1.42 -7.00
C ASN A 278 -10.36 2.29 -5.95
N ASP A 279 -9.56 3.25 -6.40
CA ASP A 279 -9.00 4.27 -5.51
C ASP A 279 -10.05 5.36 -5.29
N PHE A 280 -10.08 5.92 -4.09
CA PHE A 280 -11.01 6.99 -3.73
C PHE A 280 -10.24 8.04 -2.94
N GLU A 281 -10.66 9.30 -3.03
CA GLU A 281 -9.92 10.45 -2.51
C GLU A 281 -9.49 10.28 -1.04
N TRP A 282 -10.41 9.77 -0.20
CA TRP A 282 -10.17 9.58 1.23
C TRP A 282 -9.46 8.27 1.59
N ALA A 283 -9.06 7.42 0.62
CA ALA A 283 -8.27 6.22 0.88
C ALA A 283 -6.91 6.55 1.51
N ALA A 284 -6.36 7.70 1.14
CA ALA A 284 -5.12 8.26 1.68
C ALA A 284 -5.33 9.10 2.96
N LEU A 285 -6.56 9.19 3.48
CA LEU A 285 -6.89 9.91 4.73
C LEU A 285 -7.26 8.97 5.88
N LEU A 286 -7.40 7.67 5.60
CA LEU A 286 -7.71 6.68 6.62
C LEU A 286 -6.47 6.28 7.42
N GLU A 287 -6.67 5.84 8.66
CA GLU A 287 -5.60 5.22 9.44
C GLU A 287 -5.94 3.72 9.62
N PRO A 288 -5.19 2.79 8.97
CA PRO A 288 -4.09 3.02 8.03
C PRO A 288 -4.58 3.46 6.62
N HIS A 289 -3.72 4.18 5.90
CA HIS A 289 -4.00 4.54 4.49
C HIS A 289 -4.18 3.26 3.66
N ILE A 290 -5.23 3.18 2.85
CA ILE A 290 -5.60 1.92 2.16
C ILE A 290 -4.84 1.72 0.85
N THR A 291 -4.20 0.56 0.69
CA THR A 291 -3.67 0.08 -0.59
C THR A 291 -4.82 -0.22 -1.54
N THR A 292 -4.80 0.35 -2.74
CA THR A 292 -5.89 0.21 -3.72
C THR A 292 -5.41 -0.11 -5.12
N VAL A 293 -6.29 -0.71 -5.92
CA VAL A 293 -6.15 -0.80 -7.38
C VAL A 293 -6.88 0.39 -7.99
N ALA A 294 -6.13 1.38 -8.45
CA ALA A 294 -6.64 2.58 -9.10
C ALA A 294 -6.96 2.31 -10.57
N GLN A 295 -8.14 2.74 -10.99
CA GLN A 295 -8.54 2.76 -12.39
C GLN A 295 -8.04 4.08 -13.00
N ASN A 296 -7.53 4.04 -14.24
CA ASN A 296 -7.03 5.24 -14.90
C ASN A 296 -8.20 5.99 -15.57
N THR A 297 -8.97 6.73 -14.77
CA THR A 297 -10.17 7.45 -15.21
C THR A 297 -9.85 8.54 -16.23
N ASP A 298 -8.66 9.14 -16.18
CA ASP A 298 -8.15 10.06 -17.21
C ASP A 298 -8.07 9.38 -18.58
N LYS A 299 -7.34 8.26 -18.70
CA LYS A 299 -7.22 7.51 -19.96
C LYS A 299 -8.55 6.94 -20.45
N ILE A 300 -9.41 6.49 -19.53
CA ILE A 300 -10.76 6.03 -19.90
C ILE A 300 -11.54 7.19 -20.54
N GLY A 301 -11.56 8.36 -19.91
CA GLY A 301 -12.24 9.53 -20.45
C GLY A 301 -11.67 9.99 -21.80
N GLU A 302 -10.34 9.97 -21.95
CA GLU A 302 -9.66 10.26 -23.22
C GLU A 302 -10.13 9.32 -24.33
N HIS A 303 -10.03 7.99 -24.12
CA HIS A 303 -10.45 6.99 -25.10
C HIS A 303 -11.94 7.08 -25.43
N VAL A 304 -12.81 7.28 -24.43
CA VAL A 304 -14.25 7.43 -24.67
C VAL A 304 -14.53 8.60 -25.62
N VAL A 305 -13.88 9.75 -25.40
CA VAL A 305 -14.07 10.91 -26.26
C VAL A 305 -13.45 10.68 -27.65
N GLU A 306 -12.29 10.06 -27.74
CA GLU A 306 -11.64 9.74 -29.01
C GLU A 306 -12.49 8.81 -29.88
N GLU A 307 -12.93 7.66 -29.34
CA GLU A 307 -13.74 6.69 -30.08
C GLU A 307 -15.07 7.30 -30.50
N LEU A 308 -15.76 8.00 -29.59
CA LEU A 308 -17.03 8.65 -29.92
C LEU A 308 -16.89 9.62 -31.10
N LEU A 309 -15.81 10.41 -31.13
CA LEU A 309 -15.58 11.40 -32.17
C LEU A 309 -15.20 10.81 -33.52
N LYS A 310 -14.50 9.66 -33.56
CA LYS A 310 -14.22 8.93 -34.81
C LYS A 310 -15.51 8.58 -35.56
N HIS A 311 -16.58 8.29 -34.82
CA HIS A 311 -17.87 7.93 -35.40
C HIS A 311 -18.79 9.14 -35.67
N ILE A 312 -18.50 10.31 -35.10
CA ILE A 312 -19.24 11.56 -35.34
C ILE A 312 -18.74 12.29 -36.60
N GLN A 313 -17.45 12.20 -36.91
CA GLN A 313 -16.86 12.81 -38.10
C GLN A 313 -16.86 11.77 -39.24
N PRO A 314 -17.41 12.06 -40.44
CA PRO A 314 -17.33 11.12 -41.54
C PRO A 314 -15.86 10.89 -41.90
N SER A 315 -15.42 9.63 -41.89
CA SER A 315 -14.16 9.22 -42.47
C SER A 315 -14.21 9.42 -43.98
N ASP A 316 -13.49 10.40 -44.49
CA ASP A 316 -13.29 10.59 -45.94
C ASP A 316 -12.59 9.35 -46.52
N GLY A 317 -13.37 8.46 -47.14
CA GLY A 317 -12.87 7.45 -48.09
C GLY A 317 -12.52 6.06 -47.54
N GLY A 318 -13.48 5.32 -46.98
CA GLY A 318 -13.35 3.88 -46.70
C GLY A 318 -14.49 3.06 -47.31
N THR A 319 -14.16 2.19 -48.28
CA THR A 319 -15.09 1.23 -48.89
C THR A 319 -15.60 0.21 -47.89
N GLY A 320 -16.88 -0.15 -47.99
CA GLY A 320 -17.66 -0.89 -46.98
C GLY A 320 -17.01 -2.15 -46.41
N SER A 321 -16.77 -2.12 -45.10
CA SER A 321 -16.82 -3.28 -44.21
C SER A 321 -18.08 -3.21 -43.35
N SER A 322 -18.60 -4.35 -42.91
CA SER A 322 -19.76 -4.46 -42.02
C SER A 322 -19.52 -3.73 -40.70
N LYS A 323 -20.59 -3.15 -40.12
CA LYS A 323 -20.55 -2.45 -38.82
C LYS A 323 -19.95 -3.25 -37.66
N GLU A 324 -19.84 -4.58 -37.77
CA GLU A 324 -19.25 -5.46 -36.76
C GLU A 324 -17.71 -5.50 -36.79
N ASP A 325 -17.07 -5.22 -37.92
CA ASP A 325 -15.62 -5.41 -38.11
C ASP A 325 -14.75 -4.24 -37.61
N ASN A 326 -15.36 -3.18 -37.06
CA ASN A 326 -14.65 -1.94 -36.70
C ASN A 326 -14.91 -1.45 -35.26
N ARG A 327 -15.45 -2.30 -34.37
CA ARG A 327 -15.66 -1.95 -32.96
C ARG A 327 -14.34 -1.94 -32.20
N ALA A 328 -14.07 -0.89 -31.44
CA ALA A 328 -12.94 -0.82 -30.53
C ALA A 328 -13.30 -1.50 -29.19
N HIS A 329 -12.49 -2.45 -28.74
CA HIS A 329 -12.50 -2.91 -27.35
C HIS A 329 -11.17 -2.51 -26.71
N ILE A 330 -11.18 -1.44 -25.91
CA ILE A 330 -9.99 -0.85 -25.29
C ILE A 330 -9.99 -1.21 -23.81
N VAL A 331 -8.96 -1.95 -23.40
CA VAL A 331 -8.72 -2.29 -21.99
C VAL A 331 -7.65 -1.36 -21.43
N VAL A 332 -8.04 -0.50 -20.50
CA VAL A 332 -7.15 0.49 -19.88
C VAL A 332 -6.46 -0.12 -18.65
N PRO A 333 -5.12 -0.15 -18.60
CA PRO A 333 -4.39 -0.72 -17.47
C PRO A 333 -4.70 -0.02 -16.14
N THR A 334 -4.87 -0.81 -15.08
CA THR A 334 -4.97 -0.33 -13.70
C THR A 334 -3.61 -0.21 -13.03
N GLU A 335 -3.53 0.63 -12.00
CA GLU A 335 -2.34 0.89 -11.19
C GLU A 335 -2.55 0.37 -9.75
N LEU A 336 -1.55 -0.29 -9.15
CA LEU A 336 -1.60 -0.64 -7.73
C LEU A 336 -0.96 0.49 -6.92
N ARG A 337 -1.76 1.18 -6.10
CA ARG A 337 -1.30 2.23 -5.19
C ARG A 337 -1.10 1.65 -3.81
N VAL A 338 0.13 1.24 -3.51
CA VAL A 338 0.47 0.65 -2.21
C VAL A 338 0.50 1.71 -1.10
N ARG A 339 -0.20 1.43 -0.01
CA ARG A 339 -0.27 2.27 1.19
C ARG A 339 -0.06 1.43 2.46
N ALA A 340 -0.50 1.90 3.62
CA ALA A 340 -0.16 1.33 4.93
C ALA A 340 -1.07 0.17 5.36
N SER A 341 -2.13 -0.14 4.62
CA SER A 341 -3.08 -1.23 4.96
C SER A 341 -2.59 -2.64 4.66
N THR A 342 -1.31 -2.84 4.30
CA THR A 342 -0.71 -4.17 4.08
C THR A 342 0.61 -4.30 4.84
N ILE A 343 0.87 -5.46 5.45
CA ILE A 343 2.11 -5.75 6.19
C ILE A 343 2.85 -6.95 5.59
N GLY A 344 4.17 -7.02 5.78
CA GLY A 344 4.94 -8.21 5.45
C GLY A 344 4.80 -9.28 6.54
N ILE A 345 4.42 -10.52 6.18
CA ILE A 345 4.55 -11.68 7.06
C ILE A 345 6.00 -12.14 7.05
N GLY A 346 6.66 -12.01 8.20
CA GLY A 346 8.01 -12.51 8.41
C GLY A 346 8.06 -14.03 8.28
N ARG A 347 9.14 -14.51 7.66
CA ARG A 347 9.48 -15.94 7.63
C ARG A 347 10.80 -16.16 8.36
N GLY A 348 10.96 -17.36 8.90
CA GLY A 348 12.23 -17.85 9.43
C GLY A 348 13.11 -18.45 8.32
N PRO A 349 14.37 -18.79 8.66
CA PRO A 349 15.33 -19.37 7.73
C PRO A 349 14.90 -20.69 7.09
N PHE A 350 13.92 -21.40 7.68
CA PHE A 350 13.37 -22.65 7.15
C PHE A 350 11.92 -22.49 6.66
N GLY A 351 11.47 -21.26 6.43
CA GLY A 351 10.12 -20.94 5.94
C GLY A 351 9.04 -20.86 7.02
N GLU A 352 9.43 -20.92 8.30
CA GLU A 352 8.46 -20.86 9.40
C GLU A 352 7.76 -19.50 9.42
N LYS A 353 6.45 -19.46 9.75
CA LYS A 353 5.77 -18.18 9.98
C LYS A 353 6.34 -17.53 11.24
N ALA A 354 6.72 -16.25 11.15
CA ALA A 354 7.14 -15.49 12.31
C ALA A 354 5.99 -15.36 13.32
N ALA A 355 6.29 -15.71 14.57
CA ALA A 355 5.46 -15.37 15.72
C ALA A 355 5.74 -13.94 16.19
N SER A 356 4.76 -13.34 16.88
CA SER A 356 4.90 -12.05 17.56
C SER A 356 5.26 -12.21 19.04
N LEU A 357 5.73 -11.13 19.67
CA LEU A 357 6.00 -11.09 21.11
C LEU A 357 4.77 -11.48 21.95
N ASP A 358 3.56 -11.11 21.52
CA ASP A 358 2.30 -11.41 22.21
C ASP A 358 2.06 -12.93 22.36
N GLN A 359 2.59 -13.75 21.45
CA GLN A 359 2.46 -15.21 21.50
C GLN A 359 3.41 -15.89 22.51
N LEU A 360 4.38 -15.13 23.06
CA LEU A 360 5.35 -15.63 24.05
C LEU A 360 4.92 -15.34 25.49
N GLN A 361 3.78 -14.67 25.69
CA GLN A 361 3.32 -14.27 27.01
C GLN A 361 3.13 -15.47 27.94
N LEU A 362 3.55 -15.30 29.20
CA LEU A 362 3.45 -16.32 30.24
C LEU A 362 2.30 -15.98 31.20
N THR A 363 1.50 -16.98 31.56
CA THR A 363 0.50 -16.85 32.62
C THR A 363 1.17 -16.73 33.98
N ASP A 364 0.46 -16.22 34.99
CA ASP A 364 1.03 -16.07 36.33
C ASP A 364 1.41 -17.43 36.97
N GLY A 365 0.71 -18.50 36.61
CA GLY A 365 1.07 -19.87 37.00
C GLY A 365 2.39 -20.33 36.38
N GLU A 366 2.56 -20.10 35.07
CA GLU A 366 3.81 -20.40 34.36
C GLU A 366 4.99 -19.59 34.94
N LYS A 367 4.80 -18.28 35.18
CA LYS A 367 5.81 -17.42 35.81
C LYS A 367 6.22 -17.91 37.20
N LYS A 368 5.26 -18.41 38.00
CA LYS A 368 5.56 -19.00 39.32
C LYS A 368 6.37 -20.28 39.18
N GLN A 369 5.97 -21.19 38.29
CA GLN A 369 6.71 -22.43 38.03
C GLN A 369 8.17 -22.17 37.63
N ILE A 370 8.40 -21.15 36.80
CA ILE A 370 9.76 -20.76 36.39
C ILE A 370 10.57 -20.26 37.60
N ARG A 371 10.00 -19.38 38.43
CA ARG A 371 10.65 -18.86 39.64
C ARG A 371 11.04 -19.97 40.63
N ASP A 372 10.17 -20.97 40.79
CA ASP A 372 10.41 -22.09 41.70
C ASP A 372 11.56 -23.01 41.21
N GLY A 373 11.85 -23.01 39.91
CA GLY A 373 12.91 -23.82 39.29
C GLY A 373 14.34 -23.29 39.48
N LYS A 374 14.52 -22.03 39.89
CA LYS A 374 15.83 -21.39 40.14
C LYS A 374 16.84 -21.55 38.99
N TYR A 375 16.37 -21.32 37.77
CA TYR A 375 17.15 -21.51 36.56
C TYR A 375 18.26 -20.47 36.39
N THR A 376 19.22 -20.81 35.54
CA THR A 376 20.40 -20.02 35.21
C THR A 376 20.50 -19.77 33.70
N ALA A 377 21.14 -18.67 33.32
CA ALA A 377 21.31 -18.31 31.92
C ALA A 377 22.72 -17.76 31.64
N ALA A 378 23.16 -17.88 30.39
CA ALA A 378 24.33 -17.19 29.86
C ALA A 378 24.00 -16.50 28.54
N ILE A 379 24.76 -15.46 28.19
CA ILE A 379 24.64 -14.73 26.93
C ILE A 379 25.98 -14.71 26.21
N SER A 380 25.98 -14.96 24.90
CA SER A 380 27.17 -14.83 24.05
C SER A 380 26.89 -13.92 22.86
N PHE A 381 27.41 -12.70 22.93
CA PHE A 381 27.32 -11.70 21.88
C PHE A 381 28.51 -11.73 20.92
N HIS A 382 28.27 -11.23 19.71
CA HIS A 382 29.28 -11.07 18.68
C HIS A 382 30.06 -9.76 18.82
N TYR A 383 29.47 -8.72 19.40
CA TYR A 383 30.13 -7.51 19.87
C TYR A 383 29.33 -6.87 21.02
N THR A 384 29.92 -5.93 21.78
CA THR A 384 29.22 -5.08 22.77
C THR A 384 29.57 -3.60 22.59
N GLY A 385 28.94 -2.71 23.38
CA GLY A 385 29.31 -1.29 23.43
C GLY A 385 28.53 -0.35 22.50
N LYS A 386 27.57 -0.86 21.72
CA LYS A 386 26.57 -0.03 21.01
C LYS A 386 25.19 -0.15 21.65
N ALA A 387 24.33 0.83 21.39
CA ALA A 387 22.97 0.88 21.94
C ALA A 387 22.17 -0.38 21.61
N TRP A 388 22.30 -0.89 20.39
CA TRP A 388 21.64 -2.11 19.93
C TRP A 388 21.86 -3.31 20.87
N MET A 389 23.08 -3.54 21.38
CA MET A 389 23.33 -4.65 22.31
C MET A 389 22.94 -4.36 23.74
N ASN A 390 23.14 -3.13 24.20
CA ASN A 390 22.75 -2.74 25.55
C ASN A 390 21.24 -2.92 25.76
N LEU A 391 20.43 -2.56 24.75
CA LEU A 391 18.97 -2.72 24.79
C LEU A 391 18.53 -4.19 24.72
N HIS A 392 19.16 -5.02 23.90
CA HIS A 392 18.93 -6.48 23.92
C HIS A 392 19.21 -7.07 25.31
N GLU A 393 20.38 -6.76 25.87
CA GLU A 393 20.78 -7.25 27.19
C GLU A 393 19.82 -6.74 28.28
N GLN A 394 19.40 -5.48 28.21
CA GLN A 394 18.43 -4.90 29.14
C GLN A 394 17.08 -5.62 29.08
N GLY A 395 16.52 -5.83 27.89
CA GLY A 395 15.26 -6.56 27.71
C GLY A 395 15.32 -8.01 28.20
N ILE A 396 16.46 -8.68 27.98
CA ILE A 396 16.71 -10.03 28.52
C ILE A 396 16.75 -10.00 30.06
N LYS A 397 17.52 -9.08 30.64
CA LYS A 397 17.69 -8.94 32.09
C LYS A 397 16.37 -8.64 32.78
N ASP A 398 15.55 -7.75 32.24
CA ASP A 398 14.29 -7.36 32.87
C ASP A 398 13.32 -8.55 32.96
N VAL A 399 13.23 -9.35 31.89
CA VAL A 399 12.43 -10.58 31.91
C VAL A 399 13.01 -11.63 32.86
N PHE A 400 14.32 -11.88 32.80
CA PHE A 400 14.97 -12.87 33.68
C PHE A 400 14.87 -12.50 35.16
N ASN A 401 15.07 -11.23 35.51
CA ASN A 401 14.91 -10.72 36.88
C ASN A 401 13.47 -10.91 37.37
N ALA A 402 12.46 -10.60 36.54
CA ALA A 402 11.06 -10.81 36.88
C ALA A 402 10.70 -12.30 37.08
N LEU A 403 11.42 -13.20 36.39
CA LEU A 403 11.23 -14.65 36.44
C LEU A 403 12.18 -15.37 37.41
N GLY A 404 13.06 -14.64 38.13
CA GLY A 404 14.02 -15.24 39.06
C GLY A 404 15.11 -16.09 38.39
N ILE A 405 15.41 -15.85 37.11
CA ILE A 405 16.47 -16.54 36.36
C ILE A 405 17.78 -15.78 36.56
N SER A 406 18.84 -16.48 37.01
CA SER A 406 20.13 -15.87 37.31
C SER A 406 21.07 -15.86 36.10
N LEU A 407 21.58 -14.68 35.71
CA LEU A 407 22.55 -14.54 34.62
C LEU A 407 23.96 -14.83 35.13
N LEU A 408 24.58 -15.92 34.66
CA LEU A 408 25.90 -16.39 35.08
C LEU A 408 27.04 -15.61 34.40
N ALA A 409 26.90 -15.34 33.11
CA ALA A 409 27.94 -14.70 32.31
C ALA A 409 27.36 -14.06 31.03
N VAL A 410 28.03 -13.00 30.59
CA VAL A 410 27.85 -12.36 29.26
C VAL A 410 29.22 -12.28 28.61
N THR A 411 29.36 -12.76 27.38
CA THR A 411 30.62 -12.69 26.63
C THR A 411 30.51 -11.83 25.39
N ASP A 412 31.63 -11.20 25.02
CA ASP A 412 31.82 -10.46 23.79
C ASP A 412 32.88 -11.16 22.94
N ALA A 413 32.52 -11.58 21.73
CA ALA A 413 33.44 -12.24 20.82
C ALA A 413 34.26 -11.29 19.94
N HIS A 414 33.99 -9.98 19.95
CA HIS A 414 34.65 -8.97 19.12
C HIS A 414 34.72 -9.34 17.63
N PHE A 415 33.62 -9.88 17.10
CA PHE A 415 33.48 -10.43 15.75
C PHE A 415 34.46 -11.56 15.41
N ASP A 416 35.16 -12.15 16.39
CA ASP A 416 36.09 -13.26 16.19
C ASP A 416 35.40 -14.62 16.42
N PRO A 417 35.18 -15.43 15.36
CA PRO A 417 34.51 -16.73 15.48
C PRO A 417 35.34 -17.80 16.21
N VAL A 418 36.66 -17.68 16.20
CA VAL A 418 37.55 -18.58 16.96
C VAL A 418 37.45 -18.24 18.45
N MET A 419 37.45 -16.96 18.79
CA MET A 419 37.21 -16.50 20.16
C MET A 419 35.83 -16.94 20.64
N GLN A 420 34.77 -16.69 19.86
CA GLN A 420 33.42 -17.10 20.22
C GLN A 420 33.33 -18.60 20.47
N SER A 421 33.92 -19.42 19.60
CA SER A 421 33.91 -20.87 19.77
C SER A 421 34.55 -21.30 21.09
N LYS A 422 35.64 -20.66 21.52
CA LYS A 422 36.25 -20.92 22.84
C LYS A 422 35.31 -20.49 23.98
N GLN A 423 34.76 -19.27 23.90
CA GLN A 423 33.82 -18.73 24.88
C GLN A 423 32.58 -19.63 25.03
N LEU A 424 31.98 -20.09 23.94
CA LEU A 424 30.83 -21.00 23.96
C LEU A 424 31.13 -22.32 24.68
N ASN A 425 32.33 -22.90 24.48
CA ASN A 425 32.73 -24.10 25.23
C ASN A 425 32.94 -23.80 26.73
N SER A 426 33.49 -22.63 27.07
CA SER A 426 33.64 -22.19 28.46
C SER A 426 32.29 -21.95 29.13
N LEU A 427 31.35 -21.30 28.44
CA LEU A 427 29.98 -21.08 28.92
C LEU A 427 29.23 -22.40 29.12
N LEU A 428 29.36 -23.34 28.19
CA LEU A 428 28.74 -24.67 28.33
C LEU A 428 29.26 -25.42 29.55
N SER A 429 30.51 -25.17 29.97
CA SER A 429 31.10 -25.79 31.16
C SER A 429 30.51 -25.26 32.48
N LEU A 430 29.78 -24.14 32.44
CA LEU A 430 29.01 -23.62 33.57
C LEU A 430 27.65 -24.32 33.71
N GLU A 431 27.30 -25.21 32.77
CA GLU A 431 26.03 -25.93 32.68
C GLU A 431 24.78 -25.02 32.80
N PRO A 432 24.69 -23.90 32.05
CA PRO A 432 23.55 -23.01 32.16
C PRO A 432 22.27 -23.70 31.64
N ASP A 433 21.13 -23.40 32.25
CA ASP A 433 19.83 -23.89 31.75
C ASP A 433 19.46 -23.25 30.41
N ILE A 434 19.85 -21.99 30.21
CA ILE A 434 19.61 -21.19 29.00
C ILE A 434 20.92 -20.65 28.44
N LEU A 435 21.08 -20.69 27.11
CA LEU A 435 22.07 -19.90 26.39
C LEU A 435 21.38 -19.07 25.30
N ILE A 436 21.50 -17.74 25.39
CA ILE A 436 21.09 -16.81 24.32
C ILE A 436 22.35 -16.41 23.55
N SER A 437 22.36 -16.57 22.23
CA SER A 437 23.56 -16.24 21.45
C SER A 437 23.27 -15.83 20.00
N ILE A 438 24.12 -14.93 19.51
CA ILE A 438 24.24 -14.55 18.10
C ILE A 438 25.53 -15.13 17.51
N PRO A 439 25.49 -15.91 16.43
CA PRO A 439 26.71 -16.42 15.79
C PRO A 439 27.48 -15.30 15.09
N THR A 440 28.77 -15.16 15.40
CA THR A 440 29.71 -14.30 14.66
C THR A 440 29.90 -14.73 13.22
N ASP A 441 29.84 -16.04 12.95
CA ASP A 441 29.96 -16.65 11.61
C ASP A 441 29.20 -17.98 11.61
N SER A 442 28.31 -18.19 10.65
CA SER A 442 27.42 -19.36 10.63
C SER A 442 28.14 -20.68 10.35
N VAL A 443 29.32 -20.66 9.74
CA VAL A 443 30.09 -21.86 9.40
C VAL A 443 31.15 -22.15 10.46
N LYS A 444 31.99 -21.16 10.78
CA LYS A 444 33.14 -21.33 11.68
C LYS A 444 32.71 -21.64 13.12
N THR A 445 31.57 -21.14 13.56
CA THR A 445 31.05 -21.39 14.92
C THR A 445 30.11 -22.60 15.00
N SER A 446 29.70 -23.17 13.86
CA SER A 446 28.72 -24.26 13.76
C SER A 446 29.04 -25.43 14.69
N ALA A 447 30.31 -25.86 14.76
CA ALA A 447 30.71 -26.98 15.60
C ALA A 447 30.50 -26.71 17.12
N ALA A 448 30.72 -25.47 17.58
CA ALA A 448 30.48 -25.09 18.97
C ALA A 448 28.96 -25.07 19.28
N PHE A 449 28.17 -24.49 18.38
CA PHE A 449 26.70 -24.47 18.53
C PHE A 449 26.07 -25.86 18.49
N LYS A 450 26.57 -26.78 17.66
CA LYS A 450 26.11 -28.19 17.64
C LYS A 450 26.36 -28.90 18.97
N LYS A 451 27.46 -28.59 19.66
CA LYS A 451 27.71 -29.14 21.00
C LYS A 451 26.69 -28.62 22.02
N ILE A 452 26.33 -27.35 21.94
CA ILE A 452 25.31 -26.75 22.80
C ILE A 452 23.94 -27.38 22.51
N ALA A 453 23.56 -27.51 21.22
CA ALA A 453 22.31 -28.14 20.81
C ALA A 453 22.17 -29.59 21.28
N ALA A 454 23.29 -30.33 21.35
CA ALA A 454 23.34 -31.69 21.87
C ALA A 454 23.34 -31.78 23.42
N SER A 455 23.42 -30.64 24.11
CA SER A 455 23.42 -30.58 25.57
C SER A 455 22.00 -30.42 26.16
N LYS A 456 21.90 -30.27 27.47
CA LYS A 456 20.61 -29.98 28.14
C LYS A 456 20.24 -28.49 28.09
N THR A 457 21.19 -27.62 27.76
CA THR A 457 21.00 -26.16 27.71
C THR A 457 20.00 -25.77 26.62
N LYS A 458 19.03 -24.93 26.97
CA LYS A 458 18.06 -24.35 26.05
C LYS A 458 18.72 -23.24 25.23
N LEU A 459 18.99 -23.52 23.97
CA LEU A 459 19.58 -22.57 23.04
C LEU A 459 18.53 -21.66 22.41
N VAL A 460 18.65 -20.35 22.58
CA VAL A 460 17.92 -19.33 21.80
C VAL A 460 18.91 -18.56 20.95
N LEU A 461 18.61 -18.47 19.66
CA LEU A 461 19.45 -17.81 18.67
C LEU A 461 18.94 -16.40 18.39
N ILE A 462 19.86 -15.50 18.08
CA ILE A 462 19.57 -14.14 17.67
C ILE A 462 19.88 -14.00 16.18
N THR A 463 18.89 -13.55 15.41
CA THR A 463 18.94 -13.15 14.00
C THR A 463 19.31 -14.24 12.98
N ASN A 464 20.26 -15.13 13.27
CA ASN A 464 20.77 -16.12 12.32
C ASN A 464 20.98 -17.50 12.95
N VAL A 465 20.89 -18.53 12.12
CA VAL A 465 21.04 -19.93 12.53
C VAL A 465 22.38 -20.49 12.03
N PRO A 466 23.24 -21.02 12.91
CA PRO A 466 24.48 -21.69 12.52
C PRO A 466 24.24 -22.86 11.54
N ASN A 467 25.16 -23.05 10.60
CA ASN A 467 25.03 -24.02 9.52
C ASN A 467 24.87 -25.45 10.07
N GLY A 468 23.91 -26.19 9.53
CA GLY A 468 23.61 -27.57 9.91
C GLY A 468 22.83 -27.73 11.21
N LEU A 469 22.37 -26.63 11.84
CA LEU A 469 21.27 -26.71 12.80
C LEU A 469 19.93 -26.61 12.06
N THR A 470 18.90 -27.18 12.66
CA THR A 470 17.51 -27.18 12.21
C THR A 470 16.60 -26.66 13.33
N PRO A 471 15.31 -26.37 13.07
CA PRO A 471 14.36 -25.95 14.10
C PRO A 471 14.18 -26.91 15.29
N LYS A 472 14.75 -28.12 15.24
CA LYS A 472 14.73 -29.09 16.35
C LYS A 472 15.91 -28.93 17.31
N ASP A 473 16.95 -28.23 16.89
CA ASP A 473 18.23 -28.14 17.60
C ASP A 473 18.33 -26.91 18.53
N TYR A 474 17.33 -26.02 18.48
CA TYR A 474 17.23 -24.82 19.29
C TYR A 474 15.77 -24.55 19.67
N VAL A 475 15.55 -23.69 20.66
CA VAL A 475 14.21 -23.32 21.15
C VAL A 475 13.53 -22.34 20.21
N SER A 476 14.22 -21.26 19.89
CA SER A 476 13.73 -20.23 18.97
C SER A 476 14.89 -19.45 18.37
N CYS A 477 14.69 -18.91 17.17
CA CYS A 477 15.53 -17.86 16.60
C CYS A 477 14.70 -16.57 16.57
N VAL A 478 15.17 -15.56 17.29
CA VAL A 478 14.48 -14.26 17.40
C VAL A 478 15.21 -13.25 16.53
N SER A 479 14.46 -12.61 15.63
CA SER A 479 14.96 -11.55 14.77
C SER A 479 13.94 -10.42 14.66
N VAL A 480 14.31 -9.37 13.93
CA VAL A 480 13.33 -8.47 13.31
C VAL A 480 12.62 -9.20 12.17
N ASN A 481 11.40 -8.79 11.83
CA ASN A 481 10.77 -9.20 10.58
C ASN A 481 11.53 -8.56 9.41
N GLU A 482 12.55 -9.26 8.92
CA GLU A 482 13.46 -8.76 7.88
C GLU A 482 12.76 -8.42 6.56
N ARG A 483 11.63 -9.08 6.27
CA ARG A 483 10.80 -8.73 5.13
C ARG A 483 10.17 -7.35 5.33
N SER A 484 9.51 -7.11 6.45
CA SER A 484 8.98 -5.77 6.79
C SER A 484 10.09 -4.72 6.83
N HIS A 485 11.26 -5.09 7.35
CA HIS A 485 12.43 -4.22 7.48
C HIS A 485 12.91 -3.73 6.11
N GLY A 486 13.20 -4.67 5.20
CA GLY A 486 13.61 -4.34 3.84
C GLY A 486 12.54 -3.57 3.08
N ARG A 487 11.27 -3.93 3.25
CA ARG A 487 10.17 -3.24 2.59
C ARG A 487 10.05 -1.78 3.00
N GLN A 488 10.13 -1.49 4.29
CA GLN A 488 10.08 -0.11 4.80
C GLN A 488 11.25 0.72 4.23
N ALA A 489 12.46 0.15 4.18
CA ALA A 489 13.61 0.82 3.60
C ALA A 489 13.47 1.06 2.09
N GLY A 490 13.11 0.03 1.31
CA GLY A 490 12.87 0.17 -0.14
C GLY A 490 11.76 1.19 -0.45
N ARG A 491 10.69 1.18 0.34
CA ARG A 491 9.59 2.14 0.23
C ARG A 491 10.02 3.55 0.59
N GLY A 492 10.76 3.75 1.66
CA GLY A 492 11.26 5.07 2.05
C GLY A 492 12.14 5.69 0.96
N LEU A 493 12.97 4.89 0.30
CA LEU A 493 13.76 5.37 -0.83
C LEU A 493 12.86 5.69 -2.03
N GLY A 494 11.94 4.79 -2.39
CA GLY A 494 11.03 4.98 -3.51
C GLY A 494 10.13 6.21 -3.37
N GLU A 495 9.52 6.41 -2.19
CA GLU A 495 8.65 7.57 -1.90
C GLU A 495 9.44 8.87 -2.01
N TYR A 496 10.65 8.91 -1.45
CA TYR A 496 11.52 10.08 -1.53
C TYR A 496 11.89 10.40 -2.98
N MET A 497 12.37 9.41 -3.74
CA MET A 497 12.77 9.57 -5.13
C MET A 497 11.61 10.08 -5.99
N ARG A 498 10.43 9.48 -5.87
CA ARG A 498 9.20 9.90 -6.58
C ARG A 498 8.81 11.34 -6.23
N LYS A 499 8.76 11.68 -4.94
CA LYS A 499 8.40 13.03 -4.46
C LYS A 499 9.32 14.11 -5.03
N HIS A 500 10.59 13.77 -5.25
CA HIS A 500 11.62 14.70 -5.72
C HIS A 500 11.95 14.54 -7.22
N ASN A 501 11.17 13.77 -7.98
CA ASN A 501 11.37 13.51 -9.42
C ASN A 501 12.75 12.92 -9.78
N LEU A 502 13.36 12.17 -8.86
CA LEU A 502 14.62 11.46 -9.07
C LEU A 502 14.35 10.10 -9.73
N LYS A 503 15.34 9.53 -10.40
CA LYS A 503 15.20 8.33 -11.22
C LYS A 503 16.22 7.23 -10.96
N ASN A 504 17.47 7.57 -10.66
CA ASN A 504 18.53 6.56 -10.65
C ASN A 504 18.91 6.12 -9.24
N VAL A 505 18.78 4.82 -8.97
CA VAL A 505 19.04 4.18 -7.68
C VAL A 505 20.25 3.26 -7.77
N GLY A 506 21.14 3.33 -6.78
CA GLY A 506 22.18 2.33 -6.54
C GLY A 506 21.90 1.50 -5.29
N LEU A 507 22.38 0.26 -5.26
CA LEU A 507 22.23 -0.64 -4.12
C LEU A 507 23.59 -1.04 -3.56
N ILE A 508 23.76 -0.94 -2.24
CA ILE A 508 24.96 -1.38 -1.51
C ILE A 508 24.52 -2.44 -0.51
N LYS A 509 24.68 -3.71 -0.90
CA LYS A 509 24.11 -4.88 -0.21
C LYS A 509 25.18 -5.66 0.56
N HIS A 510 24.77 -6.48 1.51
CA HIS A 510 25.68 -7.41 2.14
C HIS A 510 26.00 -8.58 1.19
N GLY A 511 27.28 -8.94 1.05
CA GLY A 511 27.74 -9.94 0.07
C GLY A 511 27.59 -11.39 0.51
N SER A 512 27.36 -11.64 1.81
CA SER A 512 27.34 -13.00 2.32
C SER A 512 26.01 -13.71 2.10
N ALA A 513 26.02 -14.72 1.23
CA ALA A 513 24.88 -15.62 1.00
C ALA A 513 24.49 -16.47 2.24
N TYR A 514 25.28 -16.45 3.30
CA TYR A 514 25.07 -17.25 4.51
C TYR A 514 24.38 -16.48 5.65
N TYR A 515 24.06 -15.20 5.44
CA TYR A 515 23.27 -14.40 6.39
C TYR A 515 21.85 -14.26 5.86
N TYR A 516 20.99 -15.14 6.38
CA TYR A 516 19.57 -15.17 6.05
C TYR A 516 18.91 -13.79 6.22
N SER A 517 19.24 -13.11 7.32
CA SER A 517 18.61 -11.85 7.72
C SER A 517 18.86 -10.72 6.72
N THR A 518 20.12 -10.45 6.39
CA THR A 518 20.49 -9.40 5.44
C THR A 518 20.00 -9.71 4.05
N MET A 519 20.07 -10.98 3.62
CA MET A 519 19.55 -11.40 2.32
C MET A 519 18.04 -11.16 2.20
N GLN A 520 17.25 -11.51 3.21
CA GLN A 520 15.81 -11.24 3.21
C GLN A 520 15.49 -9.74 3.12
N ARG A 521 16.22 -8.93 3.89
CA ARG A 521 16.06 -7.47 3.93
C ARG A 521 16.42 -6.82 2.61
N ASP A 522 17.60 -7.10 2.08
CA ASP A 522 18.11 -6.52 0.84
C ASP A 522 17.20 -6.90 -0.35
N ASN A 523 16.79 -8.16 -0.42
CA ASN A 523 15.86 -8.63 -1.46
C ASN A 523 14.49 -7.96 -1.35
N ALA A 524 13.97 -7.79 -0.12
CA ALA A 524 12.70 -7.12 0.09
C ALA A 524 12.76 -5.63 -0.28
N ALA A 525 13.88 -4.94 -0.01
CA ALA A 525 14.06 -3.54 -0.41
C ALA A 525 14.12 -3.39 -1.94
N GLU A 526 14.94 -4.21 -2.59
CA GLU A 526 15.05 -4.23 -4.06
C GLU A 526 13.71 -4.57 -4.72
N GLN A 527 13.01 -5.57 -4.20
CA GLN A 527 11.70 -5.97 -4.69
C GLN A 527 10.71 -4.80 -4.67
N ILE A 528 10.67 -4.03 -3.58
CA ILE A 528 9.76 -2.88 -3.47
C ILE A 528 10.11 -1.80 -4.48
N LEU A 529 11.40 -1.48 -4.64
CA LEU A 529 11.85 -0.51 -5.63
C LEU A 529 11.44 -0.92 -7.05
N MET A 530 11.58 -2.20 -7.40
CA MET A 530 11.21 -2.70 -8.74
C MET A 530 9.70 -2.76 -8.96
N GLU A 531 8.92 -3.13 -7.95
CA GLU A 531 7.49 -3.45 -8.12
C GLU A 531 6.57 -2.26 -7.83
N GLU A 532 6.87 -1.50 -6.79
CA GLU A 532 6.04 -0.36 -6.35
C GLU A 532 6.50 0.98 -6.97
N TYR A 533 7.73 1.01 -7.52
CA TYR A 533 8.33 2.20 -8.14
C TYR A 533 8.95 1.89 -9.52
N PRO A 534 8.17 1.33 -10.47
CA PRO A 534 8.68 0.89 -11.77
C PRO A 534 9.24 2.02 -12.64
N GLU A 535 8.99 3.29 -12.27
CA GLU A 535 9.57 4.46 -12.90
C GLU A 535 11.01 4.77 -12.47
N LEU A 536 11.55 4.06 -11.49
CA LEU A 536 12.93 4.17 -11.01
C LEU A 536 13.84 3.15 -11.72
N ASN A 537 15.08 3.56 -11.98
CA ASN A 537 16.10 2.74 -12.60
C ASN A 537 17.10 2.30 -11.54
N ILE A 538 17.18 1.00 -11.26
CA ILE A 538 18.32 0.45 -10.50
C ILE A 538 19.50 0.36 -11.47
N VAL A 539 20.43 1.30 -11.39
CA VAL A 539 21.53 1.44 -12.37
C VAL A 539 22.76 0.61 -12.01
N GLY A 540 22.96 0.30 -10.73
CA GLY A 540 24.08 -0.51 -10.27
C GLY A 540 23.89 -1.06 -8.86
N SER A 541 24.56 -2.18 -8.58
CA SER A 541 24.60 -2.81 -7.26
C SER A 541 26.02 -3.28 -6.95
N VAL A 542 26.49 -3.04 -5.74
CA VAL A 542 27.74 -3.59 -5.20
C VAL A 542 27.50 -4.29 -3.88
N SER A 543 28.42 -5.17 -3.51
CA SER A 543 28.36 -5.90 -2.23
C SER A 543 29.61 -5.68 -1.38
N PHE A 544 29.41 -5.69 -0.07
CA PHE A 544 30.48 -5.63 0.93
C PHE A 544 30.41 -6.84 1.87
N GLU A 545 31.58 -7.32 2.31
CA GLU A 545 31.69 -8.41 3.31
C GLU A 545 31.95 -7.88 4.72
N ASN A 546 32.66 -6.75 4.81
CA ASN A 546 32.98 -6.05 6.06
C ASN A 546 32.54 -4.59 5.93
N GLU A 547 32.08 -3.97 7.02
CA GLU A 547 31.55 -2.59 7.00
C GLU A 547 32.54 -1.58 6.42
N GLU A 548 33.84 -1.70 6.75
CA GLU A 548 34.90 -0.82 6.27
C GLU A 548 35.06 -0.83 4.73
N ASN A 549 34.74 -1.96 4.09
CA ASN A 549 34.84 -2.10 2.64
C ASN A 549 33.76 -1.29 1.90
N ALA A 550 32.69 -0.88 2.59
CA ALA A 550 31.60 -0.12 1.99
C ALA A 550 32.07 1.23 1.43
N TYR A 551 33.08 1.87 2.03
CA TYR A 551 33.67 3.12 1.51
C TYR A 551 34.24 2.91 0.10
N ALA A 552 35.15 1.94 -0.06
CA ALA A 552 35.79 1.66 -1.34
C ALA A 552 34.78 1.19 -2.39
N LYS A 553 33.79 0.40 -1.98
CA LYS A 553 32.69 -0.05 -2.85
C LYS A 553 31.78 1.08 -3.30
N THR A 554 31.57 2.10 -2.46
CA THR A 554 30.84 3.32 -2.85
C THR A 554 31.60 4.07 -3.93
N LEU A 555 32.92 4.26 -3.76
CA LEU A 555 33.73 4.93 -4.79
C LEU A 555 33.70 4.18 -6.13
N GLU A 556 33.76 2.84 -6.10
CA GLU A 556 33.63 1.98 -7.28
C GLU A 556 32.27 2.19 -7.96
N LEU A 557 31.17 2.10 -7.20
CA LEU A 557 29.81 2.26 -7.71
C LEU A 557 29.59 3.65 -8.32
N MET A 558 29.96 4.71 -7.61
CA MET A 558 29.77 6.10 -8.07
C MET A 558 30.65 6.44 -9.27
N LYS A 559 31.81 5.78 -9.42
CA LYS A 559 32.65 5.93 -10.62
C LYS A 559 32.01 5.28 -11.85
N MET A 560 31.36 4.13 -11.69
CA MET A 560 30.66 3.44 -12.78
C MET A 560 29.33 4.11 -13.13
N HIS A 561 28.65 4.64 -12.12
CA HIS A 561 27.31 5.23 -12.23
C HIS A 561 27.25 6.60 -11.54
N PRO A 562 27.91 7.63 -12.10
CA PRO A 562 27.88 8.99 -11.53
C PRO A 562 26.48 9.59 -11.48
N GLU A 563 25.53 9.07 -12.28
CA GLU A 563 24.13 9.49 -12.35
C GLU A 563 23.25 9.05 -11.18
N ILE A 564 23.77 8.26 -10.23
CA ILE A 564 23.02 7.83 -9.03
C ILE A 564 22.55 9.04 -8.23
N GLU A 565 21.26 9.07 -7.88
CA GLU A 565 20.61 10.12 -7.09
C GLU A 565 20.13 9.60 -5.72
N GLY A 566 19.96 8.29 -5.58
CA GLY A 566 19.56 7.64 -4.33
C GLY A 566 20.27 6.30 -4.09
N LEU A 567 20.57 5.99 -2.84
CA LEU A 567 21.22 4.76 -2.41
C LEU A 567 20.42 4.04 -1.33
N TYR A 568 20.27 2.73 -1.50
CA TYR A 568 19.91 1.79 -0.45
C TYR A 568 21.16 1.13 0.14
N ILE A 569 21.26 1.07 1.47
CA ILE A 569 22.36 0.41 2.19
C ILE A 569 21.80 -0.56 3.24
N SER A 570 22.34 -1.78 3.33
CA SER A 570 21.81 -2.86 4.16
C SER A 570 21.61 -2.56 5.65
N TRP A 571 22.47 -1.74 6.28
CA TRP A 571 22.35 -1.22 7.66
C TRP A 571 23.25 -0.01 7.92
N GLU A 572 23.13 0.57 9.11
CA GLU A 572 23.67 1.87 9.51
C GLU A 572 25.21 1.93 9.58
N GLY A 573 25.87 0.83 9.95
CA GLY A 573 27.33 0.76 10.02
C GLY A 573 28.01 1.06 8.66
N PRO A 574 27.74 0.26 7.61
CA PRO A 574 28.15 0.54 6.24
C PRO A 574 27.66 1.90 5.74
N ALA A 575 26.45 2.34 6.11
CA ALA A 575 25.90 3.62 5.67
C ALA A 575 26.75 4.81 6.11
N MET A 576 27.39 4.75 7.28
CA MET A 576 28.36 5.76 7.72
C MET A 576 29.56 5.86 6.76
N HIS A 577 30.11 4.72 6.34
CA HIS A 577 31.22 4.67 5.39
C HIS A 577 30.81 5.17 4.00
N VAL A 578 29.59 4.84 3.56
CA VAL A 578 29.01 5.33 2.30
C VAL A 578 28.87 6.84 2.33
N MET A 579 28.32 7.42 3.39
CA MET A 579 28.18 8.87 3.53
C MET A 579 29.52 9.60 3.56
N ASN A 580 30.56 9.03 4.18
CA ASN A 580 31.90 9.59 4.14
C ASN A 580 32.46 9.60 2.71
N ALA A 581 32.31 8.49 1.96
CA ALA A 581 32.73 8.43 0.57
C ALA A 581 31.99 9.45 -0.32
N LEU A 582 30.68 9.62 -0.12
CA LEU A 582 29.88 10.63 -0.83
C LEU A 582 30.35 12.05 -0.52
N ASN A 583 30.65 12.36 0.74
CA ASN A 583 31.20 13.67 1.11
C ASN A 583 32.54 13.94 0.40
N ASP A 584 33.46 12.96 0.39
CA ASP A 584 34.75 13.09 -0.29
C ASP A 584 34.61 13.26 -1.82
N LEU A 585 33.55 12.68 -2.40
CA LEU A 585 33.16 12.86 -3.79
C LEU A 585 32.40 14.16 -4.06
N ASN A 586 32.11 14.98 -3.04
CA ASN A 586 31.21 16.13 -3.11
C ASN A 586 29.80 15.78 -3.63
N ARG A 587 29.29 14.61 -3.23
CA ARG A 587 27.99 14.05 -3.60
C ARG A 587 27.01 13.94 -2.43
N SER A 588 27.00 14.96 -1.57
CA SER A 588 26.03 15.05 -0.46
C SER A 588 24.58 15.29 -0.91
N ASP A 589 24.35 15.46 -2.21
CA ASP A 589 23.04 15.51 -2.86
C ASP A 589 22.35 14.14 -2.93
N VAL A 590 23.11 13.04 -2.85
CA VAL A 590 22.56 11.69 -2.95
C VAL A 590 21.70 11.35 -1.73
N ALA A 591 20.46 10.93 -1.97
CA ALA A 591 19.55 10.47 -0.94
C ALA A 591 19.99 9.10 -0.41
N VAL A 592 20.03 8.94 0.91
CA VAL A 592 20.42 7.69 1.57
C VAL A 592 19.24 7.14 2.36
N VAL A 593 18.97 5.85 2.16
CA VAL A 593 18.05 5.08 3.00
C VAL A 593 18.73 3.81 3.47
N THR A 594 18.55 3.48 4.74
CA THR A 594 19.21 2.35 5.37
C THR A 594 18.32 1.67 6.41
N ALA A 595 18.89 0.70 7.12
CA ALA A 595 18.30 -0.01 8.23
C ALA A 595 19.01 0.38 9.53
N ASP A 596 18.30 0.18 10.63
CA ASP A 596 18.72 0.43 12.00
C ASP A 596 18.91 1.90 12.36
N LEU A 597 18.43 2.28 13.55
CA LEU A 597 18.53 3.64 14.07
C LEU A 597 19.67 3.71 15.07
N GLU A 598 20.66 4.54 14.76
CA GLU A 598 21.74 4.92 15.67
C GLU A 598 21.84 6.44 15.76
N TYR A 599 22.52 6.94 16.80
CA TYR A 599 22.61 8.39 17.07
C TYR A 599 23.10 9.19 15.85
N ALA A 600 24.11 8.68 15.15
CA ALA A 600 24.67 9.34 13.96
C ALA A 600 23.66 9.43 12.81
N MET A 601 22.86 8.39 12.58
CA MET A 601 21.79 8.40 11.56
C MET A 601 20.70 9.40 11.95
N ALA A 602 20.26 9.37 13.21
CA ALA A 602 19.26 10.29 13.73
C ALA A 602 19.69 11.75 13.58
N LEU A 603 20.95 12.06 13.96
CA LEU A 603 21.48 13.42 13.85
C LEU A 603 21.63 13.86 12.39
N ASN A 604 22.05 12.97 11.49
CA ASN A 604 22.12 13.26 10.06
C ASN A 604 20.74 13.61 9.49
N MET A 605 19.74 12.76 9.78
CA MET A 605 18.35 12.94 9.37
C MET A 605 17.75 14.23 9.95
N ALA A 606 17.96 14.48 11.25
CA ALA A 606 17.48 15.67 11.94
C ALA A 606 17.97 16.97 11.28
N LYS A 607 19.25 17.01 10.89
CA LYS A 607 19.88 18.15 10.19
C LYS A 607 19.43 18.30 8.72
N GLY A 608 18.56 17.44 8.21
CA GLY A 608 18.17 17.42 6.80
C GLY A 608 19.26 16.89 5.86
N GLY A 609 20.19 16.08 6.41
CA GLY A 609 21.32 15.49 5.70
C GLY A 609 20.92 14.42 4.67
N MET A 610 21.88 13.57 4.29
CA MET A 610 21.68 12.54 3.26
C MET A 610 20.63 11.49 3.66
N VAL A 611 20.50 11.13 4.93
CA VAL A 611 19.56 10.10 5.39
C VAL A 611 18.13 10.62 5.34
N LYS A 612 17.30 10.06 4.46
CA LYS A 612 15.92 10.52 4.21
C LYS A 612 14.86 9.69 4.91
N ALA A 613 15.14 8.41 5.10
CA ALA A 613 14.31 7.47 5.84
C ALA A 613 15.18 6.31 6.30
N LEU A 614 14.70 5.55 7.27
CA LEU A 614 15.24 4.24 7.63
C LEU A 614 14.16 3.35 8.23
N SER A 615 14.46 2.07 8.36
CA SER A 615 13.65 1.12 9.14
C SER A 615 14.45 0.71 10.37
N ALA A 616 13.87 0.83 11.55
CA ALA A 616 14.56 0.63 12.82
C ALA A 616 14.11 -0.66 13.52
N GLN A 617 15.06 -1.41 14.07
CA GLN A 617 14.77 -2.53 14.96
C GLN A 617 14.20 -2.06 16.31
N LEU A 618 13.69 -3.03 17.08
CA LEU A 618 13.27 -2.87 18.47
C LEU A 618 14.08 -3.81 19.38
N PRO A 619 15.35 -3.46 19.68
CA PRO A 619 16.28 -4.34 20.39
C PRO A 619 15.81 -4.78 21.78
N TYR A 620 15.13 -3.89 22.50
CA TYR A 620 14.60 -4.18 23.83
C TYR A 620 13.50 -5.26 23.75
N GLU A 621 12.52 -5.10 22.86
CA GLU A 621 11.46 -6.07 22.60
C GLU A 621 12.00 -7.41 22.08
N GLN A 622 13.04 -7.37 21.23
CA GLN A 622 13.75 -8.57 20.78
C GLN A 622 14.40 -9.30 21.96
N GLY A 623 15.07 -8.57 22.86
CA GLY A 623 15.62 -9.12 24.10
C GLY A 623 14.55 -9.76 24.99
N MET A 624 13.40 -9.09 25.17
CA MET A 624 12.26 -9.66 25.89
C MET A 624 11.76 -10.95 25.25
N ALA A 625 11.61 -10.99 23.92
CA ALA A 625 11.18 -12.17 23.19
C ALA A 625 12.15 -13.34 23.38
N MET A 626 13.46 -13.11 23.31
CA MET A 626 14.47 -14.14 23.54
C MET A 626 14.34 -14.75 24.94
N ALA A 627 14.20 -13.90 25.95
CA ALA A 627 14.08 -14.33 27.34
C ALA A 627 12.77 -15.08 27.62
N LEU A 628 11.64 -14.60 27.08
CA LEU A 628 10.34 -15.27 27.23
C LEU A 628 10.31 -16.62 26.50
N ALA A 629 10.85 -16.70 25.29
CA ALA A 629 10.99 -17.94 24.53
C ALA A 629 11.84 -18.96 25.29
N ALA A 630 13.00 -18.53 25.80
CA ALA A 630 13.87 -19.38 26.61
C ALA A 630 13.15 -19.88 27.88
N ALA A 631 12.54 -18.96 28.64
CA ALA A 631 11.92 -19.27 29.91
C ALA A 631 10.69 -20.19 29.78
N GLY A 632 9.83 -19.96 28.77
CA GLY A 632 8.71 -20.85 28.47
C GLY A 632 9.15 -22.28 28.15
N SER A 633 10.29 -22.44 27.46
CA SER A 633 10.81 -23.76 27.10
C SER A 633 11.28 -24.59 28.31
N LEU A 634 11.67 -23.95 29.41
CA LEU A 634 12.11 -24.63 30.64
C LEU A 634 10.99 -25.42 31.31
N ILE A 635 9.76 -24.95 31.17
CA ILE A 635 8.56 -25.58 31.73
C ILE A 635 7.80 -26.44 30.71
N GLY A 636 8.39 -26.70 29.55
CA GLY A 636 7.79 -27.51 28.48
C GLY A 636 6.67 -26.81 27.70
N LYS A 637 6.52 -25.50 27.82
CA LYS A 637 5.61 -24.73 26.95
C LYS A 637 6.08 -24.85 25.51
N LYS A 638 5.13 -25.03 24.58
CA LYS A 638 5.44 -24.99 23.15
C LYS A 638 5.80 -23.56 22.74
N VAL A 639 7.00 -23.37 22.21
CA VAL A 639 7.52 -22.08 21.76
C VAL A 639 7.67 -22.10 20.23
N PRO A 640 7.34 -21.01 19.52
CA PRO A 640 7.60 -20.88 18.09
C PRO A 640 9.11 -20.97 17.78
N SER A 641 9.49 -21.70 16.74
CA SER A 641 10.90 -21.81 16.33
C SER A 641 11.47 -20.51 15.75
N PHE A 642 10.60 -19.59 15.32
CA PHE A 642 11.01 -18.28 14.82
C PHE A 642 10.07 -17.17 15.29
N VAL A 643 10.66 -16.08 15.77
CA VAL A 643 9.95 -14.88 16.23
C VAL A 643 10.49 -13.70 15.43
N GLY A 644 9.59 -12.92 14.84
CA GLY A 644 9.92 -11.73 14.06
C GLY A 644 9.27 -10.51 14.70
N ILE A 645 10.07 -9.61 15.27
CA ILE A 645 9.57 -8.35 15.82
C ILE A 645 9.41 -7.34 14.67
N GLU A 646 8.25 -6.69 14.58
CA GLU A 646 8.03 -5.68 13.53
C GLU A 646 8.94 -4.46 13.72
N PRO A 647 9.59 -3.97 12.65
CA PRO A 647 10.40 -2.77 12.71
C PRO A 647 9.56 -1.49 12.67
N VAL A 648 10.16 -0.39 13.10
CA VAL A 648 9.56 0.95 13.08
C VAL A 648 10.09 1.73 11.87
N TYR A 649 9.18 2.27 11.06
CA TYR A 649 9.56 3.16 9.97
C TYR A 649 9.89 4.55 10.51
N VAL A 650 11.06 5.08 10.14
CA VAL A 650 11.58 6.34 10.67
C VAL A 650 11.82 7.35 9.54
N THR A 651 11.27 8.54 9.72
CA THR A 651 11.43 9.71 8.84
C THR A 651 11.74 10.94 9.69
N PRO A 652 12.19 12.07 9.09
CA PRO A 652 12.43 13.30 9.84
C PRO A 652 11.20 13.76 10.66
N GLU A 653 9.99 13.52 10.16
CA GLU A 653 8.73 13.96 10.79
C GLU A 653 8.37 13.14 12.03
N ASN A 654 8.76 11.86 12.09
CA ASN A 654 8.41 10.98 13.20
C ASN A 654 9.60 10.61 14.10
N LEU A 655 10.79 11.15 13.82
CA LEU A 655 12.06 10.77 14.44
C LEU A 655 12.01 10.76 15.97
N LEU A 656 11.45 11.80 16.61
CA LEU A 656 11.39 11.89 18.08
C LEU A 656 10.47 10.83 18.70
N ARG A 657 9.34 10.54 18.05
CA ARG A 657 8.43 9.47 18.49
C ARG A 657 9.09 8.10 18.32
N ALA A 658 9.76 7.88 17.20
CA ALA A 658 10.53 6.66 16.95
C ALA A 658 11.68 6.50 17.96
N TRP A 659 12.37 7.59 18.31
CA TRP A 659 13.47 7.59 19.28
C TRP A 659 13.07 6.98 20.62
N GLY A 660 12.01 7.49 21.25
CA GLY A 660 11.51 6.96 22.52
C GLY A 660 11.02 5.51 22.41
N THR A 661 10.56 5.11 21.23
CA THR A 661 10.12 3.73 20.97
C THR A 661 11.31 2.77 20.84
N VAL A 662 12.39 3.17 20.18
CA VAL A 662 13.57 2.33 19.90
C VAL A 662 14.54 2.31 21.08
N PHE A 663 14.92 3.47 21.61
CA PHE A 663 15.97 3.59 22.64
C PHE A 663 15.44 3.55 24.07
N LYS A 664 14.13 3.67 24.28
CA LYS A 664 13.50 3.72 25.62
C LYS A 664 14.04 4.84 26.52
N GLU A 665 14.52 5.92 25.91
CA GLU A 665 15.05 7.11 26.59
C GLU A 665 14.62 8.39 25.87
N ASP A 666 14.80 9.53 26.53
CA ASP A 666 14.55 10.84 25.94
C ASP A 666 15.64 11.22 24.91
N PRO A 667 15.28 11.90 23.81
CA PRO A 667 16.24 12.38 22.83
C PRO A 667 17.19 13.43 23.43
N SER A 668 18.46 13.39 23.02
CA SER A 668 19.44 14.38 23.48
C SER A 668 19.09 15.81 23.05
N HIS A 669 19.55 16.81 23.81
CA HIS A 669 19.43 18.23 23.43
C HIS A 669 20.03 18.53 22.05
N GLN A 670 21.13 17.87 21.68
CA GLN A 670 21.74 18.07 20.38
C GLN A 670 20.83 17.59 19.23
N LEU A 671 20.10 16.49 19.43
CA LEU A 671 19.15 15.99 18.44
C LEU A 671 17.92 16.90 18.33
N LEU A 672 17.41 17.38 19.45
CA LEU A 672 16.29 18.33 19.50
C LEU A 672 16.64 19.64 18.76
N ASN A 673 17.78 20.25 19.10
CA ASN A 673 18.23 21.48 18.46
C ASN A 673 18.43 21.28 16.94
N ALA A 674 18.98 20.14 16.51
CA ALA A 674 19.19 19.87 15.10
C ALA A 674 17.88 19.79 14.28
N LEU A 675 16.78 19.32 14.88
CA LEU A 675 15.47 19.32 14.23
C LEU A 675 14.88 20.73 14.16
N GLU A 676 15.00 21.52 15.23
CA GLU A 676 14.50 22.90 15.28
C GLU A 676 15.22 23.81 14.28
N GLU A 677 16.52 23.60 14.08
CA GLU A 677 17.33 24.36 13.11
C GLU A 677 17.10 23.91 11.65
N ASN A 678 16.44 22.78 11.42
CA ASN A 678 16.20 22.27 10.07
C ASN A 678 15.05 23.03 9.39
N PRO A 679 15.32 23.79 8.31
CA PRO A 679 14.30 24.63 7.66
C PRO A 679 13.18 23.82 6.99
N ASN A 680 13.40 22.52 6.76
CA ASN A 680 12.40 21.62 6.18
C ASN A 680 11.58 20.86 7.25
N HIS A 681 11.90 21.05 8.54
CA HIS A 681 11.14 20.43 9.62
C HIS A 681 9.85 21.23 9.87
N VAL A 682 8.70 20.57 9.73
CA VAL A 682 7.41 21.15 10.11
C VAL A 682 7.11 20.67 11.53
N SER A 683 7.18 21.56 12.52
CA SER A 683 6.84 21.16 13.89
C SER A 683 5.35 20.78 13.95
N ALA A 684 5.08 19.57 14.46
CA ALA A 684 3.73 19.21 14.87
C ALA A 684 3.48 19.89 16.22
N HIS A 685 2.88 21.08 16.20
CA HIS A 685 2.28 21.68 17.39
C HIS A 685 0.89 21.11 17.66
#